data_AF-A0A4S5CGQ5-F1
#
_entry.id   AF-A0A4S5CGQ5-F1
#
_cell.length_a   1.000
_cell.length_b   1.000
_cell.length_c   1.000
_cell.angle_alpha   90.00
_cell.angle_beta   90.00
_cell.angle_gamma   90.00
#
_symmetry.space_group_name_H-M   'P 1'
#
loop_
_entity.id
_entity.type
_entity.pdbx_description
1 polymer ?
#
loop_
_entity_poly.entity_id
_entity_poly.type
_entity_poly.pdbx_seq_one_letter_code
_entity_poly.pdbx_strand_id
1 'polypeptide(L)'
;MARRRKPKGGTFPLATIVLGFVVFVGVKVFEFIQSIPWQMWVVMGCVLASAVGLHFVKTKYSAPTTPSMKKSPIAPRPKLDASSLPDNPKLKPQIEHTMTKHSERHIQHQALTPSSGNLPVVTNPDEQDQSTSSITVTVTAPNMVSQAVAPGKNVAFFDDLISVSSAPRVDMQNEYSIPLPDFDPIRVEDDCVLTDKADLEAAGADIRGQWLSPGESITLAGLEITGGMLYVGGYRLPAGLSDEPSLINPLLDVFKGDVNLSTSVDGYWPSYKRLSPRGRKAYLQWLAGGRKDPAANVGYVFLFFYGLERRFLIDLGNDEASKLDALFIEAEVRRLLSIYGDNYSFKGYASKFLDCINLQDESRNLYELPAPELEYRTYEYPLIIKMCLGQLVRDKKPVPADWALAWVVSIPFISLRTPVERCPDLFRKVFLKLYAERHGEGLRLKELKTRVQLTYTPASEALRGHSIQRSLDLSDVASSTPLTDKLRALLDASTDVIDQYSRYIARNPDKATALEAQLLLPTYLWHKDISDGFIQLQADVGSGLTTISWGELLAKFNSNGKLNKDQKAKFANALADYQLCIEPSLLASAKSPAPESKVVVYASAGTQIAAHEEKNSLTAAIGLDLACIVLHSDDSNRSVKADFLATQIDALKDLEHSQRNRLKAKLVLGVENPPALALVRKQTELLTTDAKSLIARLLVGVVKADGTITPDEVKSLEKMYKLLGLDSQQLYSDLHADDAVMPPPSAPIHTGSPRAAAPAFTLDVDRIAKLQAESKSVAAILATVFTEDDHQSAVSEVAEHAAQQAPDSTASASKPEPVGICGLDHEHSSLLRHLLTQPEWARDELVAFATQIGLMLDGALEQINESMLDLYDEMLIEGDDPIEINQDLLEQIPHE
;
A
#
# COMPACT_ATOMS: atom_id res chain seq x y z
N MET A 1 38.20 3.75 68.61
CA MET A 1 39.02 4.09 67.44
C MET A 1 38.16 4.09 66.18
N ALA A 2 38.58 4.81 65.14
CA ALA A 2 37.71 5.17 64.01
C ALA A 2 37.68 4.15 62.86
N ARG A 3 36.57 4.11 62.10
CA ARG A 3 36.55 4.47 60.67
C ARG A 3 35.12 4.57 60.09
N ARG A 4 34.88 5.61 59.28
CA ARG A 4 33.64 5.85 58.52
C ARG A 4 33.49 4.85 57.36
N ARG A 5 32.27 4.40 57.07
CA ARG A 5 31.80 4.05 55.71
C ARG A 5 30.37 4.58 55.51
N LYS A 6 30.08 5.13 54.33
CA LYS A 6 28.76 5.66 53.92
C LYS A 6 27.75 4.50 53.75
N PRO A 7 26.45 4.69 54.01
CA PRO A 7 25.42 3.88 53.37
C PRO A 7 25.33 4.24 51.87
N LYS A 8 25.25 3.23 51.01
CA LYS A 8 24.81 3.41 49.61
C LYS A 8 23.28 3.37 49.59
N GLY A 9 22.64 4.17 48.74
CA GLY A 9 21.19 4.09 48.53
C GLY A 9 20.79 2.72 47.99
N GLY A 10 19.79 2.10 48.62
CA GLY A 10 19.23 0.83 48.18
C GLY A 10 18.16 1.07 47.11
N THR A 11 18.41 0.60 45.89
CA THR A 11 17.39 0.44 44.86
C THR A 11 16.48 -0.73 45.26
N PHE A 12 15.28 -0.43 45.79
CA PHE A 12 14.23 -1.44 45.90
C PHE A 12 13.74 -1.80 44.49
N PRO A 13 13.54 -3.10 44.16
CA PRO A 13 13.32 -3.52 42.79
C PRO A 13 11.88 -3.30 42.33
N LEU A 14 11.73 -2.80 41.10
CA LEU A 14 10.48 -2.65 40.37
C LEU A 14 9.61 -3.93 40.39
N ALA A 15 10.28 -5.10 40.42
CA ALA A 15 9.66 -6.43 40.40
C ALA A 15 8.64 -6.66 41.53
N THR A 16 8.89 -6.16 42.75
CA THR A 16 7.93 -6.29 43.87
C THR A 16 6.66 -5.44 43.68
N ILE A 17 6.78 -4.30 42.99
CA ILE A 17 5.62 -3.44 42.66
C ILE A 17 4.81 -4.08 41.53
N VAL A 18 5.47 -4.58 40.49
CA VAL A 18 4.82 -5.31 39.38
C VAL A 18 4.10 -6.57 39.89
N LEU A 19 4.73 -7.36 40.77
CA LEU A 19 4.09 -8.54 41.36
C LEU A 19 2.88 -8.16 42.23
N GLY A 20 2.99 -7.10 43.03
CA GLY A 20 1.85 -6.57 43.80
C GLY A 20 0.70 -6.12 42.91
N PHE A 21 0.99 -5.45 41.78
CA PHE A 21 -0.02 -5.02 40.82
C PHE A 21 -0.71 -6.20 40.11
N VAL A 22 0.04 -7.22 39.68
CA VAL A 22 -0.53 -8.44 39.07
C VAL A 22 -1.44 -9.18 40.06
N VAL A 23 -1.05 -9.29 41.33
CA VAL A 23 -1.89 -9.89 42.38
C VAL A 23 -3.15 -9.05 42.63
N PHE A 24 -3.03 -7.71 42.69
CA PHE A 24 -4.16 -6.81 42.87
C PHE A 24 -5.17 -6.88 41.72
N VAL A 25 -4.70 -6.88 40.47
CA VAL A 25 -5.55 -7.07 39.28
C VAL A 25 -6.22 -8.46 39.30
N GLY A 26 -5.48 -9.51 39.65
CA GLY A 26 -6.04 -10.86 39.79
C GLY A 26 -7.16 -10.96 40.84
N VAL A 27 -6.99 -10.30 42.00
CA VAL A 27 -8.02 -10.21 43.04
C VAL A 27 -9.23 -9.42 42.54
N LYS A 28 -9.03 -8.29 41.85
CA LYS A 28 -10.15 -7.47 41.32
C LYS A 28 -10.93 -8.17 40.21
N VAL A 29 -10.26 -8.92 39.34
CA VAL A 29 -10.92 -9.77 38.34
C VAL A 29 -11.72 -10.89 39.02
N PHE A 30 -11.20 -11.49 40.10
CA PHE A 30 -11.93 -12.51 40.85
C PHE A 30 -13.15 -11.95 41.60
N GLU A 31 -13.03 -10.80 42.26
CA GLU A 31 -14.16 -10.08 42.87
C GLU A 31 -15.22 -9.71 41.82
N PHE A 32 -14.81 -9.25 40.63
CA PHE A 32 -15.71 -8.95 39.53
C PHE A 32 -16.45 -10.20 39.04
N ILE A 33 -15.75 -11.33 38.83
CA ILE A 33 -16.36 -12.62 38.47
C ILE A 33 -17.36 -13.10 39.52
N GLN A 34 -17.09 -12.88 40.81
CA GLN A 34 -18.03 -13.19 41.90
C GLN A 34 -19.22 -12.22 41.99
N SER A 35 -19.07 -10.97 41.50
CA SER A 35 -20.16 -9.98 41.47
C SER A 35 -21.20 -10.23 40.37
N ILE A 36 -20.84 -11.01 39.33
CA ILE A 36 -21.75 -11.35 38.23
C ILE A 36 -22.83 -12.33 38.74
N PRO A 37 -24.13 -11.98 38.67
CA PRO A 37 -25.21 -12.88 39.08
C PRO A 37 -25.17 -14.20 38.29
N TRP A 38 -25.41 -15.33 38.96
CA TRP A 38 -25.36 -16.66 38.32
C TRP A 38 -26.30 -16.80 37.11
N GLN A 39 -27.39 -16.02 37.06
CA GLN A 39 -28.29 -15.92 35.92
C GLN A 39 -27.58 -15.43 34.64
N MET A 40 -26.63 -14.49 34.74
CA MET A 40 -25.85 -14.00 33.60
C MET A 40 -24.91 -15.08 33.06
N TRP A 41 -24.35 -15.93 33.93
CA TRP A 41 -23.58 -17.09 33.51
C TRP A 41 -24.45 -18.15 32.80
N VAL A 42 -25.71 -18.31 33.22
CA VAL A 42 -26.69 -19.15 32.50
C VAL A 42 -27.03 -18.55 31.13
N VAL A 43 -27.30 -17.24 31.04
CA VAL A 43 -27.56 -16.57 29.76
C VAL A 43 -26.36 -16.69 28.82
N MET A 44 -25.15 -16.40 29.29
CA MET A 44 -23.92 -16.54 28.50
C MET A 44 -23.69 -17.99 28.06
N GLY A 45 -23.96 -18.97 28.93
CA GLY A 45 -23.92 -20.40 28.61
C GLY A 45 -24.98 -20.81 27.57
N CYS A 46 -26.20 -20.26 27.65
CA CYS A 46 -27.25 -20.45 26.66
C CYS A 46 -26.93 -19.80 25.31
N VAL A 47 -26.32 -18.60 25.30
CA VAL A 47 -25.84 -17.94 24.06
C VAL A 47 -24.71 -18.76 23.43
N LEU A 48 -23.72 -19.21 24.21
CA LEU A 48 -22.66 -20.10 23.72
C LEU A 48 -23.20 -21.44 23.21
N ALA A 49 -24.13 -22.07 23.93
CA ALA A 49 -24.80 -23.29 23.47
C ALA A 49 -25.65 -23.07 22.21
N SER A 50 -26.23 -21.87 22.05
CA SER A 50 -26.99 -21.48 20.86
C SER A 50 -26.08 -21.15 19.68
N ALA A 51 -24.91 -20.55 19.91
CA ALA A 51 -23.90 -20.29 18.88
C ALA A 51 -23.24 -21.60 18.42
N VAL A 52 -22.89 -22.51 19.34
CA VAL A 52 -22.44 -23.87 19.02
C VAL A 52 -23.57 -24.66 18.35
N GLY A 53 -24.82 -24.48 18.78
CA GLY A 53 -26.02 -25.02 18.15
C GLY A 53 -26.18 -24.55 16.70
N LEU A 54 -26.13 -23.24 16.45
CA LEU A 54 -26.16 -22.66 15.10
C LEU A 54 -24.97 -23.16 14.25
N HIS A 55 -23.78 -23.28 14.83
CA HIS A 55 -22.63 -23.84 14.13
C HIS A 55 -22.87 -25.30 13.73
N PHE A 56 -23.42 -26.13 14.64
CA PHE A 56 -23.79 -27.52 14.36
C PHE A 56 -24.99 -27.67 13.42
N VAL A 57 -25.90 -26.69 13.37
CA VAL A 57 -27.02 -26.64 12.43
C VAL A 57 -26.51 -26.23 11.04
N LYS A 58 -25.62 -25.23 10.97
CA LYS A 58 -24.97 -24.78 9.73
C LYS A 58 -24.07 -25.85 9.12
N THR A 59 -23.43 -26.71 9.93
CA THR A 59 -22.72 -27.90 9.42
C THR A 59 -23.63 -29.09 9.11
N LYS A 60 -24.88 -29.14 9.61
CA LYS A 60 -25.85 -30.23 9.32
C LYS A 60 -26.82 -29.95 8.18
N TYR A 61 -26.95 -28.72 7.70
CA TYR A 61 -27.70 -28.40 6.47
C TYR A 61 -26.86 -28.51 5.19
N SER A 62 -25.62 -29.05 5.29
CA SER A 62 -24.87 -29.54 4.13
C SER A 62 -25.06 -31.05 3.98
N ALA A 63 -25.98 -31.43 3.08
CA ALA A 63 -26.36 -32.78 2.63
C ALA A 63 -27.10 -33.70 3.64
N PRO A 64 -28.12 -34.47 3.20
CA PRO A 64 -29.00 -35.24 4.08
C PRO A 64 -28.52 -36.68 4.35
N THR A 65 -29.04 -37.30 5.41
CA THR A 65 -29.06 -38.78 5.52
C THR A 65 -30.30 -39.25 6.29
N THR A 66 -31.09 -40.13 5.67
CA THR A 66 -32.31 -40.75 6.21
C THR A 66 -32.00 -41.98 7.08
N PRO A 67 -32.97 -42.52 7.85
CA PRO A 67 -32.69 -42.99 9.21
C PRO A 67 -32.32 -44.48 9.36
N SER A 68 -31.58 -44.77 10.43
CA SER A 68 -31.37 -46.12 10.95
C SER A 68 -32.62 -46.62 11.71
N MET A 69 -33.01 -47.89 11.52
CA MET A 69 -33.94 -48.57 12.42
C MET A 69 -33.44 -49.94 12.89
N LYS A 70 -33.41 -50.06 14.22
CA LYS A 70 -33.60 -51.29 15.04
C LYS A 70 -32.46 -52.33 15.09
N LYS A 71 -31.81 -52.38 16.26
CA LYS A 71 -31.15 -53.58 16.82
C LYS A 71 -32.02 -54.22 17.90
N SER A 72 -32.06 -55.56 17.93
CA SER A 72 -32.37 -56.43 19.09
C SER A 72 -32.24 -57.91 18.67
N PRO A 73 -32.01 -58.88 19.58
CA PRO A 73 -31.00 -58.89 20.65
C PRO A 73 -30.23 -60.25 20.80
N ILE A 74 -29.06 -60.19 21.45
CA ILE A 74 -28.44 -61.17 22.40
C ILE A 74 -28.48 -62.70 22.09
N ALA A 75 -27.29 -63.32 21.98
CA ALA A 75 -26.94 -64.63 22.59
C ALA A 75 -25.40 -64.86 22.64
N PRO A 76 -24.84 -65.73 23.52
CA PRO A 76 -23.42 -65.68 23.91
C PRO A 76 -22.47 -66.79 23.36
N ARG A 77 -21.18 -66.64 23.69
CA ARG A 77 -19.98 -67.45 23.34
C ARG A 77 -20.10 -68.97 23.57
N PRO A 78 -19.15 -69.73 22.99
CA PRO A 78 -18.16 -70.42 23.85
C PRO A 78 -16.69 -70.14 23.50
N LYS A 79 -15.79 -70.47 24.43
CA LYS A 79 -14.32 -70.52 24.26
C LYS A 79 -13.89 -71.97 23.97
N LEU A 80 -12.73 -72.19 23.33
CA LEU A 80 -11.86 -73.36 23.61
C LEU A 80 -10.43 -73.23 23.03
N ASP A 81 -9.48 -73.08 23.95
CA ASP A 81 -8.11 -73.59 24.09
C ASP A 81 -7.19 -73.99 22.89
N ALA A 82 -6.00 -73.37 22.93
CA ALA A 82 -4.65 -73.97 23.01
C ALA A 82 -3.94 -74.73 21.85
N SER A 83 -2.64 -74.37 21.73
CA SER A 83 -1.47 -75.16 21.30
C SER A 83 -1.23 -75.49 19.82
N SER A 84 -0.15 -74.94 19.24
CA SER A 84 1.11 -75.69 18.97
C SER A 84 2.17 -74.85 18.21
N LEU A 85 3.44 -75.03 18.61
CA LEU A 85 4.68 -74.75 17.85
C LEU A 85 5.07 -76.04 17.08
N PRO A 86 5.93 -76.05 16.03
CA PRO A 86 7.30 -75.49 16.03
C PRO A 86 7.70 -74.84 14.66
N ASP A 87 8.94 -74.50 14.28
CA ASP A 87 10.27 -74.49 14.94
C ASP A 87 11.17 -73.36 14.34
N ASN A 88 12.48 -73.40 14.61
CA ASN A 88 13.58 -72.59 14.07
C ASN A 88 14.55 -73.51 13.25
N PRO A 89 15.50 -73.04 12.41
CA PRO A 89 16.68 -72.33 12.91
C PRO A 89 17.37 -71.28 11.99
N LYS A 90 17.79 -70.17 12.61
CA LYS A 90 19.14 -69.53 12.55
C LYS A 90 19.87 -69.34 11.19
N LEU A 91 20.36 -68.11 10.96
CA LEU A 91 21.81 -67.84 10.85
C LEU A 91 22.18 -66.37 11.17
N LYS A 92 23.40 -66.16 11.69
CA LYS A 92 24.13 -64.88 11.91
C LYS A 92 25.58 -65.14 11.45
N PRO A 93 26.33 -64.16 10.91
CA PRO A 93 27.26 -63.34 11.73
C PRO A 93 27.20 -61.84 11.36
N GLN A 94 27.40 -60.88 12.26
CA GLN A 94 28.65 -60.38 12.89
C GLN A 94 29.65 -59.68 11.96
N ILE A 95 30.04 -58.47 12.37
CA ILE A 95 31.06 -57.59 11.80
C ILE A 95 32.22 -57.51 12.80
N GLU A 96 33.46 -57.63 12.34
CA GLU A 96 34.66 -57.39 13.16
C GLU A 96 35.33 -56.05 12.80
N HIS A 97 35.91 -55.40 13.80
CA HIS A 97 36.77 -54.24 13.66
C HIS A 97 38.20 -54.65 13.29
N THR A 98 38.89 -53.83 12.48
CA THR A 98 40.34 -53.64 12.63
C THR A 98 40.71 -52.15 12.48
N MET A 99 41.59 -51.68 13.36
CA MET A 99 42.30 -50.40 13.24
C MET A 99 43.64 -50.61 12.54
N THR A 100 44.17 -49.59 11.86
CA THR A 100 45.63 -49.39 11.76
C THR A 100 45.98 -47.91 11.56
N LYS A 101 47.24 -47.55 11.87
CA LYS A 101 47.71 -46.17 12.15
C LYS A 101 48.63 -45.60 11.06
N HIS A 102 48.86 -44.27 11.16
CA HIS A 102 49.99 -43.49 10.60
C HIS A 102 49.98 -43.29 9.07
N SER A 103 50.58 -42.24 8.51
CA SER A 103 51.61 -41.33 9.05
C SER A 103 51.41 -39.86 8.66
N GLU A 104 51.94 -38.96 9.48
CA GLU A 104 52.10 -37.53 9.16
C GLU A 104 53.18 -37.31 8.08
N ARG A 105 53.07 -36.20 7.34
CA ARG A 105 54.23 -35.37 6.97
C ARG A 105 53.83 -33.91 6.75
N HIS A 106 54.82 -33.04 6.88
CA HIS A 106 54.69 -31.62 7.20
C HIS A 106 55.41 -30.77 6.12
N ILE A 107 55.17 -29.45 6.11
CA ILE A 107 56.04 -28.32 5.66
C ILE A 107 55.40 -27.29 4.69
N GLN A 108 55.08 -26.14 5.31
CA GLN A 108 55.32 -24.73 4.96
C GLN A 108 54.89 -24.09 3.61
N HIS A 109 54.02 -23.09 3.76
CA HIS A 109 54.15 -21.68 3.32
C HIS A 109 55.23 -21.27 2.30
N GLN A 110 54.82 -20.51 1.30
CA GLN A 110 55.33 -19.13 1.12
C GLN A 110 54.30 -18.23 0.42
N ALA A 111 54.32 -16.93 0.74
CA ALA A 111 53.50 -15.89 0.13
C ALA A 111 54.37 -14.96 -0.73
N LEU A 112 53.76 -14.24 -1.68
CA LEU A 112 54.24 -12.92 -2.17
C LEU A 112 53.21 -12.29 -3.14
N THR A 113 52.91 -11.02 -2.90
CA THR A 113 52.34 -10.02 -3.84
C THR A 113 53.38 -8.87 -3.94
N PRO A 114 53.15 -7.72 -4.64
CA PRO A 114 52.30 -7.40 -5.80
C PRO A 114 53.14 -6.77 -6.96
N SER A 115 52.53 -6.22 -8.03
CA SER A 115 52.78 -4.83 -8.51
C SER A 115 52.12 -4.48 -9.87
N SER A 116 51.45 -3.32 -9.91
CA SER A 116 51.32 -2.31 -10.98
C SER A 116 51.19 -2.66 -12.48
N GLY A 117 50.32 -1.91 -13.18
CA GLY A 117 50.81 -1.13 -14.34
C GLY A 117 49.86 -0.79 -15.51
N ASN A 118 49.25 0.40 -15.44
CA ASN A 118 48.94 1.33 -16.54
C ASN A 118 47.80 1.11 -17.57
N LEU A 119 47.02 2.19 -17.70
CA LEU A 119 46.19 2.59 -18.86
C LEU A 119 47.04 2.90 -20.10
N PRO A 120 46.40 3.15 -21.27
CA PRO A 120 46.21 4.56 -21.64
C PRO A 120 44.78 4.92 -22.10
N VAL A 121 44.59 6.22 -22.35
CA VAL A 121 43.32 6.92 -22.68
C VAL A 121 43.40 7.43 -24.14
N VAL A 122 42.27 7.92 -24.70
CA VAL A 122 42.12 9.12 -25.57
C VAL A 122 41.31 8.93 -26.90
N THR A 123 40.34 9.85 -27.11
CA THR A 123 39.63 10.33 -28.34
C THR A 123 38.58 9.50 -29.11
N ASN A 124 37.36 10.07 -29.16
CA ASN A 124 36.54 10.22 -30.39
C ASN A 124 37.09 11.37 -31.27
N PRO A 125 36.69 11.51 -32.54
CA PRO A 125 35.61 12.47 -32.84
C PRO A 125 34.57 12.02 -33.90
N ASP A 126 33.56 12.88 -34.04
CA ASP A 126 32.35 12.85 -34.88
C ASP A 126 32.53 12.54 -36.39
N GLU A 127 31.46 12.11 -37.08
CA GLU A 127 30.58 12.96 -37.92
C GLU A 127 29.67 12.14 -38.90
N GLN A 128 28.53 12.75 -39.21
CA GLN A 128 27.43 12.47 -40.16
C GLN A 128 27.69 11.54 -41.38
N ASP A 129 26.70 10.73 -41.80
CA ASP A 129 25.71 11.18 -42.83
C ASP A 129 24.50 10.22 -43.02
N GLN A 130 23.59 10.58 -43.93
CA GLN A 130 22.19 10.17 -44.02
C GLN A 130 21.84 8.93 -44.90
N SER A 131 20.60 8.48 -44.72
CA SER A 131 19.66 7.99 -45.75
C SER A 131 19.55 6.49 -46.08
N THR A 132 18.34 5.97 -45.80
CA THR A 132 17.52 5.03 -46.61
C THR A 132 18.19 3.91 -47.41
N SER A 133 17.87 2.64 -47.10
CA SER A 133 16.81 1.91 -47.86
C SER A 133 16.65 0.43 -47.44
N SER A 134 15.46 -0.09 -47.72
CA SER A 134 14.95 -1.43 -47.41
C SER A 134 15.78 -2.57 -48.01
N ILE A 135 16.12 -3.61 -47.20
CA ILE A 135 16.59 -4.91 -47.73
C ILE A 135 15.88 -6.08 -47.03
N THR A 136 15.34 -6.98 -47.86
CA THR A 136 14.65 -8.21 -47.52
C THR A 136 15.56 -9.22 -46.80
N VAL A 137 15.07 -9.80 -45.69
CA VAL A 137 15.77 -10.90 -45.00
C VAL A 137 15.54 -12.22 -45.76
N THR A 138 16.62 -12.79 -46.31
CA THR A 138 16.63 -14.17 -46.82
C THR A 138 17.52 -15.02 -45.93
N VAL A 139 16.92 -15.82 -45.05
CA VAL A 139 17.67 -16.71 -44.15
C VAL A 139 18.18 -17.91 -44.94
N THR A 140 19.51 -18.01 -45.08
CA THR A 140 20.18 -19.22 -45.58
C THR A 140 20.84 -19.92 -44.40
N ALA A 141 20.52 -21.20 -44.18
CA ALA A 141 21.06 -21.98 -43.08
C ALA A 141 22.53 -22.41 -43.33
N PRO A 142 23.42 -22.34 -42.33
CA PRO A 142 24.74 -22.96 -42.40
C PRO A 142 24.76 -24.35 -41.73
N ASN A 143 25.56 -25.25 -42.30
CA ASN A 143 25.69 -26.66 -41.91
C ASN A 143 26.29 -26.88 -40.51
N MET A 144 25.91 -28.00 -39.89
CA MET A 144 26.58 -28.54 -38.70
C MET A 144 28.00 -29.00 -39.02
N VAL A 145 28.93 -28.78 -38.08
CA VAL A 145 30.22 -29.48 -38.02
C VAL A 145 30.32 -30.11 -36.63
N SER A 146 30.42 -31.43 -36.58
CA SER A 146 30.54 -32.19 -35.33
C SER A 146 31.92 -32.04 -34.70
N GLN A 147 31.98 -31.81 -33.39
CA GLN A 147 33.14 -32.15 -32.57
C GLN A 147 32.68 -33.03 -31.39
N ALA A 148 33.40 -34.12 -31.18
CA ALA A 148 33.09 -35.11 -30.15
C ALA A 148 33.66 -34.70 -28.79
N VAL A 149 32.90 -34.93 -27.72
CA VAL A 149 33.34 -34.82 -26.32
C VAL A 149 33.17 -36.17 -25.63
N ALA A 150 34.15 -36.55 -24.80
CA ALA A 150 34.26 -37.87 -24.20
C ALA A 150 33.22 -38.13 -23.08
N PRO A 151 32.85 -39.39 -22.80
CA PRO A 151 31.75 -39.71 -21.88
C PRO A 151 32.15 -39.57 -20.40
N GLY A 152 31.60 -38.55 -19.74
CA GLY A 152 31.59 -38.40 -18.28
C GLY A 152 30.30 -38.99 -17.68
N LYS A 153 30.44 -39.85 -16.67
CA LYS A 153 29.36 -40.56 -15.95
C LYS A 153 28.07 -39.73 -15.75
N ASN A 154 26.99 -40.13 -16.42
CA ASN A 154 25.60 -39.75 -16.08
C ASN A 154 24.61 -40.82 -16.60
N VAL A 155 24.55 -41.97 -15.92
CA VAL A 155 23.53 -43.02 -16.16
C VAL A 155 23.18 -43.65 -14.82
N ALA A 156 22.04 -43.24 -14.26
CA ALA A 156 21.40 -43.84 -13.07
C ALA A 156 19.93 -43.38 -12.89
N PHE A 157 19.51 -42.28 -13.53
CA PHE A 157 18.26 -41.59 -13.20
C PHE A 157 16.97 -42.36 -13.53
N PHE A 158 16.95 -43.12 -14.63
CA PHE A 158 15.73 -43.80 -15.10
C PHE A 158 15.42 -45.13 -14.39
N ASP A 159 16.39 -45.77 -13.72
CA ASP A 159 16.13 -46.98 -12.94
C ASP A 159 15.26 -46.68 -11.70
N ASP A 160 15.41 -45.47 -11.13
CA ASP A 160 14.69 -45.00 -9.95
C ASP A 160 13.18 -44.74 -10.20
N LEU A 161 12.78 -44.60 -11.47
CA LEU A 161 11.37 -44.47 -11.89
C LEU A 161 10.64 -45.82 -11.97
N ILE A 162 11.37 -46.94 -12.01
CA ILE A 162 10.81 -48.27 -12.34
C ILE A 162 10.56 -49.14 -11.09
N SER A 163 10.89 -48.66 -9.89
CA SER A 163 10.62 -49.35 -8.61
C SER A 163 9.14 -49.28 -8.17
N VAL A 164 8.24 -49.89 -8.93
CA VAL A 164 6.82 -50.05 -8.56
C VAL A 164 6.67 -51.06 -7.42
N SER A 165 6.28 -50.60 -6.24
CA SER A 165 5.99 -51.45 -5.08
C SER A 165 4.70 -52.26 -5.31
N SER A 166 4.83 -53.58 -5.49
CA SER A 166 3.69 -54.48 -5.64
C SER A 166 2.94 -54.68 -4.31
N ALA A 167 1.80 -54.00 -4.14
CA ALA A 167 0.86 -54.28 -3.04
C ALA A 167 0.11 -55.61 -3.27
N PRO A 168 -0.17 -56.40 -2.22
CA PRO A 168 -0.85 -57.69 -2.37
C PRO A 168 -2.33 -57.52 -2.75
N ARG A 169 -2.79 -58.37 -3.67
CA ARG A 169 -4.17 -58.42 -4.13
C ARG A 169 -5.08 -58.97 -3.02
N VAL A 170 -5.92 -58.11 -2.46
CA VAL A 170 -6.97 -58.51 -1.50
C VAL A 170 -8.28 -58.62 -2.28
N ASP A 171 -8.79 -59.84 -2.43
CA ASP A 171 -10.17 -60.05 -2.86
C ASP A 171 -11.12 -59.65 -1.71
N MET A 172 -11.86 -58.57 -1.91
CA MET A 172 -12.95 -58.13 -1.04
C MET A 172 -14.18 -57.85 -1.91
N GLN A 173 -14.97 -58.88 -2.13
CA GLN A 173 -16.37 -58.72 -2.49
C GLN A 173 -17.11 -58.17 -1.27
N ASN A 174 -17.48 -56.89 -1.28
CA ASN A 174 -18.66 -56.41 -0.57
C ASN A 174 -19.11 -55.04 -1.04
N GLU A 175 -20.43 -54.84 -1.03
CA GLU A 175 -21.12 -53.65 -1.49
C GLU A 175 -20.93 -52.47 -0.54
N TYR A 176 -20.42 -51.35 -1.05
CA TYR A 176 -20.63 -50.02 -0.47
C TYR A 176 -20.81 -48.99 -1.60
N SER A 177 -22.05 -48.77 -1.99
CA SER A 177 -22.42 -47.71 -2.93
C SER A 177 -22.15 -46.34 -2.29
N ILE A 178 -21.30 -45.54 -2.94
CA ILE A 178 -21.15 -44.12 -2.64
C ILE A 178 -22.45 -43.41 -3.09
N PRO A 179 -23.03 -42.48 -2.32
CA PRO A 179 -24.21 -41.75 -2.77
C PRO A 179 -23.84 -40.87 -3.98
N LEU A 180 -24.52 -41.07 -5.10
CA LEU A 180 -24.63 -40.02 -6.11
C LEU A 180 -25.37 -38.83 -5.47
N PRO A 181 -24.96 -37.58 -5.71
CA PRO A 181 -25.78 -36.44 -5.33
C PRO A 181 -27.10 -36.50 -6.10
N ASP A 182 -28.20 -36.16 -5.43
CA ASP A 182 -29.49 -35.99 -6.10
C ASP A 182 -29.36 -34.88 -7.15
N PHE A 183 -29.28 -35.28 -8.41
CA PHE A 183 -29.51 -34.38 -9.52
C PHE A 183 -31.02 -34.21 -9.67
N ASP A 184 -31.50 -32.98 -9.58
CA ASP A 184 -32.74 -32.61 -10.28
C ASP A 184 -32.64 -33.15 -11.72
N PRO A 185 -33.70 -33.77 -12.28
CA PRO A 185 -33.65 -34.27 -13.63
C PRO A 185 -33.53 -33.09 -14.59
N ILE A 186 -32.28 -32.75 -14.93
CA ILE A 186 -31.95 -31.88 -16.06
C ILE A 186 -32.72 -32.48 -17.23
N ARG A 187 -33.62 -31.66 -17.77
CA ARG A 187 -34.42 -32.01 -18.93
C ARG A 187 -33.44 -32.32 -20.06
N VAL A 188 -33.25 -33.60 -20.33
CA VAL A 188 -32.50 -34.06 -21.48
C VAL A 188 -33.30 -33.60 -22.69
N GLU A 189 -32.89 -32.49 -23.29
CA GLU A 189 -33.18 -32.24 -24.69
C GLU A 189 -32.34 -33.26 -25.44
N ASP A 190 -32.94 -34.43 -25.64
CA ASP A 190 -32.45 -35.47 -26.54
C ASP A 190 -32.44 -34.88 -27.96
N ASP A 191 -31.37 -34.16 -28.29
CA ASP A 191 -30.88 -33.98 -29.66
C ASP A 191 -30.30 -35.32 -30.18
N CYS A 192 -31.04 -36.40 -29.93
CA CYS A 192 -31.00 -37.66 -30.66
C CYS A 192 -31.57 -37.42 -32.07
N VAL A 193 -30.86 -36.58 -32.84
CA VAL A 193 -30.92 -36.65 -34.30
C VAL A 193 -30.58 -38.09 -34.65
N LEU A 194 -31.58 -38.82 -35.15
CA LEU A 194 -31.43 -40.19 -35.62
C LEU A 194 -30.44 -40.18 -36.78
N THR A 195 -29.14 -40.35 -36.49
CA THR A 195 -28.10 -40.48 -37.53
C THR A 195 -28.37 -41.76 -38.29
N ASP A 196 -28.92 -41.60 -39.50
CA ASP A 196 -29.12 -42.71 -40.42
C ASP A 196 -27.76 -43.34 -40.73
N LYS A 197 -27.74 -44.67 -40.90
CA LYS A 197 -26.51 -45.40 -41.26
C LYS A 197 -25.89 -44.94 -42.58
N ALA A 198 -26.66 -44.23 -43.42
CA ALA A 198 -26.17 -43.60 -44.64
C ALA A 198 -25.17 -42.45 -44.37
N ASP A 199 -25.28 -41.77 -43.23
CA ASP A 199 -24.46 -40.61 -42.86
C ASP A 199 -23.16 -40.98 -42.12
N LEU A 200 -22.95 -42.28 -41.90
CA LEU A 200 -21.79 -42.82 -41.19
C LEU A 200 -20.77 -43.43 -42.17
N GLU A 201 -19.49 -43.35 -41.82
CA GLU A 201 -18.37 -44.05 -42.45
C GLU A 201 -17.38 -44.56 -41.40
N ALA A 202 -16.51 -45.50 -41.77
CA ALA A 202 -15.35 -45.81 -40.93
C ALA A 202 -14.33 -44.67 -41.03
N ALA A 203 -13.69 -44.31 -39.92
CA ALA A 203 -12.68 -43.26 -39.90
C ALA A 203 -11.41 -43.59 -40.72
N GLY A 204 -11.12 -44.86 -41.02
CA GLY A 204 -10.00 -45.24 -41.88
C GLY A 204 -9.79 -46.74 -42.03
N ALA A 205 -8.64 -47.12 -42.59
CA ALA A 205 -8.23 -48.52 -42.74
C ALA A 205 -7.81 -49.13 -41.38
N ASP A 206 -7.87 -50.45 -41.26
CA ASP A 206 -7.28 -51.15 -40.11
C ASP A 206 -5.75 -50.94 -40.11
N ILE A 207 -5.24 -50.34 -39.04
CA ILE A 207 -3.80 -50.17 -38.83
C ILE A 207 -3.42 -50.68 -37.44
N ARG A 208 -2.18 -51.17 -37.33
CA ARG A 208 -1.61 -51.60 -36.07
C ARG A 208 -1.53 -50.41 -35.10
N GLY A 209 -1.88 -50.65 -33.83
CA GLY A 209 -1.77 -49.65 -32.78
C GLY A 209 -0.34 -49.11 -32.66
N GLN A 210 -0.17 -47.81 -32.86
CA GLN A 210 1.11 -47.12 -32.75
C GLN A 210 0.95 -45.69 -32.20
N TRP A 211 2.03 -45.16 -31.64
CA TRP A 211 2.23 -43.72 -31.45
C TRP A 211 2.55 -43.09 -32.80
N LEU A 212 1.97 -41.93 -33.10
CA LEU A 212 2.50 -41.04 -34.13
C LEU A 212 3.39 -40.01 -33.45
N SER A 213 4.66 -39.95 -33.85
CA SER A 213 5.66 -39.04 -33.29
C SER A 213 5.40 -37.58 -33.67
N PRO A 214 5.98 -36.60 -32.94
CA PRO A 214 5.88 -35.18 -33.26
C PRO A 214 6.21 -34.89 -34.73
N GLY A 215 5.30 -34.21 -35.42
CA GLY A 215 5.45 -33.88 -36.84
C GLY A 215 4.93 -34.92 -37.83
N GLU A 216 4.60 -36.15 -37.40
CA GLU A 216 3.96 -37.14 -38.29
C GLU A 216 2.52 -36.75 -38.63
N SER A 217 1.98 -37.33 -39.69
CA SER A 217 0.64 -37.04 -40.23
C SER A 217 -0.14 -38.31 -40.57
N ILE A 218 -1.46 -38.22 -40.50
CA ILE A 218 -2.38 -39.30 -40.89
C ILE A 218 -3.68 -38.73 -41.45
N THR A 219 -4.27 -39.41 -42.43
CA THR A 219 -5.61 -39.07 -42.93
C THR A 219 -6.67 -39.97 -42.29
N LEU A 220 -7.66 -39.38 -41.62
CA LEU A 220 -8.80 -40.08 -41.01
C LEU A 220 -10.09 -39.31 -41.30
N ALA A 221 -11.18 -40.00 -41.68
CA ALA A 221 -12.50 -39.40 -41.96
C ALA A 221 -12.47 -38.27 -43.01
N GLY A 222 -11.58 -38.39 -44.01
CA GLY A 222 -11.29 -37.37 -45.03
C GLY A 222 -10.45 -36.18 -44.54
N LEU A 223 -10.02 -36.15 -43.28
CA LEU A 223 -9.29 -35.06 -42.65
C LEU A 223 -7.80 -35.40 -42.53
N GLU A 224 -6.92 -34.49 -42.96
CA GLU A 224 -5.48 -34.60 -42.72
C GLU A 224 -5.15 -34.07 -41.32
N ILE A 225 -4.69 -34.95 -40.44
CA ILE A 225 -4.26 -34.61 -39.09
C ILE A 225 -2.74 -34.51 -39.08
N THR A 226 -2.22 -33.33 -38.78
CA THR A 226 -0.79 -33.01 -38.82
C THR A 226 -0.20 -32.75 -37.43
N GLY A 227 1.06 -33.14 -37.24
CA GLY A 227 1.84 -32.84 -36.04
C GLY A 227 1.91 -33.97 -35.00
N GLY A 228 1.27 -35.12 -35.26
CA GLY A 228 1.34 -36.33 -34.44
C GLY A 228 0.99 -36.14 -32.96
N MET A 229 1.79 -36.77 -32.10
CA MET A 229 1.60 -36.86 -30.64
C MET A 229 0.29 -37.54 -30.22
N LEU A 230 -0.11 -38.59 -30.94
CA LEU A 230 -1.38 -39.28 -30.71
C LEU A 230 -1.31 -40.78 -31.01
N TYR A 231 -2.26 -41.54 -30.46
CA TYR A 231 -2.34 -42.99 -30.65
C TYR A 231 -3.40 -43.35 -31.69
N VAL A 232 -3.04 -44.19 -32.67
CA VAL A 232 -3.98 -44.68 -33.68
C VAL A 232 -3.83 -46.19 -33.90
N GLY A 233 -4.95 -46.88 -34.07
CA GLY A 233 -5.03 -48.26 -34.56
C GLY A 233 -6.15 -49.08 -33.92
N GLY A 234 -6.34 -50.30 -34.43
CA GLY A 234 -7.49 -51.15 -34.07
C GLY A 234 -7.57 -51.50 -32.57
N TYR A 235 -6.67 -52.37 -32.08
CA TYR A 235 -6.81 -52.98 -30.74
C TYR A 235 -5.50 -53.38 -30.02
N ARG A 236 -4.31 -53.03 -30.52
CA ARG A 236 -3.02 -53.49 -29.92
C ARG A 236 -1.95 -52.42 -29.87
N LEU A 237 -1.88 -51.70 -28.75
CA LEU A 237 -0.68 -51.01 -28.29
C LEU A 237 0.16 -51.95 -27.39
N PRO A 238 1.50 -51.80 -27.34
CA PRO A 238 2.32 -52.35 -26.27
C PRO A 238 1.91 -51.80 -24.87
N ALA A 239 2.44 -52.39 -23.80
CA ALA A 239 2.26 -51.93 -22.40
C ALA A 239 0.85 -51.99 -21.77
N GLY A 240 -0.16 -52.58 -22.42
CA GLY A 240 -1.18 -53.37 -21.69
C GLY A 240 -2.21 -52.64 -20.79
N LEU A 241 -2.67 -51.44 -21.16
CA LEU A 241 -3.88 -50.87 -20.57
C LEU A 241 -5.14 -51.63 -21.03
N SER A 242 -6.14 -51.79 -20.17
CA SER A 242 -7.34 -52.61 -20.42
C SER A 242 -8.41 -51.91 -21.29
N ASP A 243 -8.54 -50.60 -21.16
CA ASP A 243 -9.28 -49.70 -22.05
C ASP A 243 -8.43 -48.43 -22.21
N GLU A 244 -7.92 -48.17 -23.40
CA GLU A 244 -7.12 -46.98 -23.69
C GLU A 244 -8.06 -45.88 -24.22
N PRO A 245 -8.35 -44.82 -23.43
CA PRO A 245 -9.28 -43.78 -23.86
C PRO A 245 -8.75 -42.98 -25.06
N SER A 246 -7.44 -42.71 -25.13
CA SER A 246 -6.83 -41.84 -26.15
C SER A 246 -6.59 -42.50 -27.52
N LEU A 247 -6.77 -43.82 -27.62
CA LEU A 247 -6.56 -44.58 -28.85
C LEU A 247 -7.65 -44.30 -29.88
N ILE A 248 -7.27 -43.59 -30.95
CA ILE A 248 -8.10 -43.38 -32.13
C ILE A 248 -8.18 -44.70 -32.90
N ASN A 249 -9.33 -45.37 -32.83
CA ASN A 249 -9.57 -46.59 -33.61
C ASN A 249 -10.22 -46.24 -34.96
N PRO A 250 -9.53 -46.43 -36.11
CA PRO A 250 -10.08 -46.06 -37.42
C PRO A 250 -11.30 -46.87 -37.86
N LEU A 251 -11.56 -48.02 -37.23
CA LEU A 251 -12.66 -48.92 -37.57
C LEU A 251 -14.00 -48.51 -36.96
N LEU A 252 -14.02 -47.44 -36.15
CA LEU A 252 -15.24 -46.94 -35.52
C LEU A 252 -15.95 -45.91 -36.42
N ASP A 253 -17.29 -45.97 -36.42
CA ASP A 253 -18.13 -45.09 -37.22
C ASP A 253 -17.93 -43.61 -36.85
N VAL A 254 -17.82 -42.75 -37.86
CA VAL A 254 -17.78 -41.29 -37.77
C VAL A 254 -18.86 -40.68 -38.66
N PHE A 255 -19.36 -39.51 -38.29
CA PHE A 255 -20.29 -38.76 -39.13
C PHE A 255 -19.55 -38.16 -40.34
N LYS A 256 -20.14 -38.27 -41.53
CA LYS A 256 -19.54 -37.82 -42.80
C LYS A 256 -19.37 -36.31 -42.90
N GLY A 257 -20.41 -35.56 -42.54
CA GLY A 257 -20.43 -34.10 -42.63
C GLY A 257 -19.62 -33.42 -41.53
N ASP A 258 -19.46 -32.10 -41.64
CA ASP A 258 -18.87 -31.29 -40.59
C ASP A 258 -19.80 -31.21 -39.36
N VAL A 259 -19.20 -31.08 -38.17
CA VAL A 259 -19.92 -30.89 -36.91
C VAL A 259 -19.34 -29.71 -36.12
N ASN A 260 -20.10 -29.22 -35.14
CA ASN A 260 -19.64 -28.15 -34.28
C ASN A 260 -18.62 -28.69 -33.27
N LEU A 261 -17.47 -28.02 -33.10
CA LEU A 261 -16.45 -28.42 -32.12
C LEU A 261 -16.90 -28.24 -30.66
N SER A 262 -17.97 -27.48 -30.42
CA SER A 262 -18.63 -27.40 -29.11
C SER A 262 -19.59 -28.57 -28.82
N THR A 263 -19.67 -29.59 -29.69
CA THR A 263 -20.51 -30.78 -29.49
C THR A 263 -20.24 -31.39 -28.10
N SER A 264 -21.30 -31.81 -27.41
CA SER A 264 -21.17 -32.42 -26.09
C SER A 264 -20.33 -33.70 -26.14
N VAL A 265 -19.62 -33.97 -25.06
CA VAL A 265 -18.83 -35.18 -24.86
C VAL A 265 -19.49 -35.97 -23.75
N ASP A 266 -19.91 -37.20 -24.05
CA ASP A 266 -20.70 -38.02 -23.14
C ASP A 266 -19.86 -38.51 -21.94
N GLY A 267 -20.22 -38.06 -20.75
CA GLY A 267 -19.63 -38.49 -19.48
C GLY A 267 -18.38 -37.72 -19.05
N TYR A 268 -18.04 -37.84 -17.77
CA TYR A 268 -16.97 -37.05 -17.13
C TYR A 268 -15.53 -37.51 -17.48
N TRP A 269 -15.34 -38.76 -17.88
CA TRP A 269 -14.04 -39.31 -18.35
C TRP A 269 -14.15 -39.73 -19.83
N PRO A 270 -13.73 -38.86 -20.78
CA PRO A 270 -13.89 -39.13 -22.21
C PRO A 270 -13.06 -40.33 -22.68
N SER A 271 -13.53 -41.01 -23.72
CA SER A 271 -12.83 -42.10 -24.40
C SER A 271 -13.27 -42.11 -25.86
N TYR A 272 -12.32 -42.17 -26.79
CA TYR A 272 -12.60 -42.13 -28.23
C TYR A 272 -13.57 -43.24 -28.65
N LYS A 273 -13.41 -44.42 -28.05
CA LYS A 273 -14.27 -45.59 -28.25
C LYS A 273 -15.73 -45.32 -27.85
N ARG A 274 -15.95 -44.57 -26.76
CA ARG A 274 -17.28 -44.25 -26.21
C ARG A 274 -17.95 -43.03 -26.86
N LEU A 275 -17.19 -42.14 -27.50
CA LEU A 275 -17.75 -41.00 -28.24
C LEU A 275 -18.79 -41.46 -29.29
N SER A 276 -19.87 -40.70 -29.44
CA SER A 276 -20.80 -40.82 -30.56
C SER A 276 -20.09 -40.59 -31.91
N PRO A 277 -20.62 -41.06 -33.06
CA PRO A 277 -20.01 -40.81 -34.37
C PRO A 277 -19.82 -39.32 -34.70
N ARG A 278 -20.72 -38.45 -34.21
CA ARG A 278 -20.57 -36.99 -34.30
C ARG A 278 -19.43 -36.49 -33.41
N GLY A 279 -19.36 -36.96 -32.16
CA GLY A 279 -18.27 -36.62 -31.23
C GLY A 279 -16.90 -37.06 -31.72
N ARG A 280 -16.78 -38.24 -32.36
CA ARG A 280 -15.54 -38.69 -33.01
C ARG A 280 -15.16 -37.79 -34.19
N LYS A 281 -16.11 -37.39 -35.04
CA LYS A 281 -15.84 -36.43 -36.14
C LYS A 281 -15.39 -35.07 -35.61
N ALA A 282 -16.03 -34.53 -34.57
CA ALA A 282 -15.63 -33.28 -33.92
C ALA A 282 -14.20 -33.36 -33.37
N TYR A 283 -13.84 -34.46 -32.69
CA TYR A 283 -12.49 -34.68 -32.20
C TYR A 283 -11.46 -34.71 -33.35
N LEU A 284 -11.74 -35.43 -34.43
CA LEU A 284 -10.85 -35.49 -35.61
C LEU A 284 -10.74 -34.12 -36.31
N GLN A 285 -11.83 -33.35 -36.42
CA GLN A 285 -11.79 -31.98 -36.95
C GLN A 285 -10.97 -31.02 -36.06
N TRP A 286 -11.08 -31.13 -34.73
CA TRP A 286 -10.26 -30.34 -33.80
C TRP A 286 -8.76 -30.69 -33.90
N LEU A 287 -8.43 -31.99 -34.04
CA LEU A 287 -7.06 -32.45 -34.31
C LEU A 287 -6.52 -31.90 -35.64
N ALA A 288 -7.28 -32.03 -36.72
CA ALA A 288 -6.92 -31.52 -38.06
C ALA A 288 -6.81 -29.99 -38.10
N GLY A 289 -7.66 -29.28 -37.34
CA GLY A 289 -7.59 -27.83 -37.15
C GLY A 289 -6.36 -27.34 -36.37
N GLY A 290 -5.47 -28.25 -35.96
CA GLY A 290 -4.24 -27.92 -35.24
C GLY A 290 -4.45 -27.67 -33.75
N ARG A 291 -5.50 -28.25 -33.13
CA ARG A 291 -5.69 -28.28 -31.67
C ARG A 291 -5.68 -26.88 -31.04
N LYS A 292 -6.38 -25.92 -31.66
CA LYS A 292 -6.27 -24.49 -31.35
C LYS A 292 -7.58 -23.70 -31.27
N ASP A 293 -8.73 -24.35 -31.51
CA ASP A 293 -10.03 -23.67 -31.45
C ASP A 293 -10.46 -23.52 -29.98
N PRO A 294 -10.57 -22.29 -29.44
CA PRO A 294 -10.92 -22.08 -28.03
C PRO A 294 -12.37 -22.45 -27.70
N ALA A 295 -13.26 -22.57 -28.70
CA ALA A 295 -14.65 -22.98 -28.51
C ALA A 295 -14.85 -24.52 -28.53
N ALA A 296 -13.78 -25.29 -28.75
CA ALA A 296 -13.83 -26.74 -28.71
C ALA A 296 -14.18 -27.27 -27.30
N ASN A 297 -14.98 -28.32 -27.23
CA ASN A 297 -15.33 -28.96 -25.97
C ASN A 297 -14.07 -29.46 -25.24
N VAL A 298 -13.90 -29.08 -23.97
CA VAL A 298 -12.72 -29.45 -23.16
C VAL A 298 -12.51 -30.96 -23.04
N GLY A 299 -13.56 -31.77 -23.20
CA GLY A 299 -13.46 -33.23 -23.26
C GLY A 299 -12.55 -33.72 -24.40
N TYR A 300 -12.48 -33.01 -25.53
CA TYR A 300 -11.54 -33.29 -26.62
C TYR A 300 -10.09 -32.95 -26.24
N VAL A 301 -9.88 -31.86 -25.50
CA VAL A 301 -8.56 -31.47 -24.97
C VAL A 301 -8.06 -32.51 -23.97
N PHE A 302 -8.92 -32.95 -23.04
CA PHE A 302 -8.60 -34.04 -22.10
C PHE A 302 -8.30 -35.35 -22.82
N LEU A 303 -9.09 -35.73 -23.83
CA LEU A 303 -8.90 -36.96 -24.59
C LEU A 303 -7.53 -37.05 -25.28
N PHE A 304 -7.05 -35.91 -25.80
CA PHE A 304 -5.70 -35.79 -26.36
C PHE A 304 -4.63 -35.77 -25.27
N PHE A 305 -4.86 -35.01 -24.18
CA PHE A 305 -3.97 -34.93 -23.03
C PHE A 305 -3.69 -36.32 -22.41
N TYR A 306 -4.70 -37.19 -22.33
CA TYR A 306 -4.54 -38.58 -21.87
C TYR A 306 -3.49 -39.37 -22.68
N GLY A 307 -3.36 -39.08 -23.98
CA GLY A 307 -2.32 -39.67 -24.82
C GLY A 307 -0.92 -39.14 -24.50
N LEU A 308 -0.80 -37.83 -24.20
CA LEU A 308 0.46 -37.22 -23.76
C LEU A 308 0.89 -37.78 -22.40
N GLU A 309 -0.04 -37.89 -21.44
CA GLU A 309 0.19 -38.54 -20.15
C GLU A 309 0.64 -39.99 -20.30
N ARG A 310 -0.07 -40.78 -21.12
CA ARG A 310 0.27 -42.20 -21.37
C ARG A 310 1.67 -42.32 -21.96
N ARG A 311 2.00 -41.52 -22.99
CA ARG A 311 3.34 -41.49 -23.60
C ARG A 311 4.40 -41.23 -22.53
N PHE A 312 4.24 -40.17 -21.74
CA PHE A 312 5.21 -39.75 -20.73
C PHE A 312 5.39 -40.75 -19.58
N LEU A 313 4.30 -41.30 -19.05
CA LEU A 313 4.29 -42.13 -17.84
C LEU A 313 4.59 -43.61 -18.09
N ILE A 314 4.34 -44.11 -19.31
CA ILE A 314 4.43 -45.56 -19.62
C ILE A 314 5.46 -45.87 -20.71
N ASP A 315 5.58 -45.04 -21.76
CA ASP A 315 6.29 -45.43 -22.98
C ASP A 315 7.63 -44.73 -23.23
N LEU A 316 7.95 -43.65 -22.51
CA LEU A 316 9.24 -43.01 -22.65
C LEU A 316 10.33 -43.92 -22.07
N GLY A 317 11.28 -44.29 -22.93
CA GLY A 317 12.53 -44.94 -22.55
C GLY A 317 13.66 -43.93 -22.37
N ASN A 318 14.89 -44.46 -22.28
CA ASN A 318 16.09 -43.68 -22.01
C ASN A 318 16.76 -43.16 -23.31
N ASP A 319 16.18 -43.45 -24.46
CA ASP A 319 16.70 -43.13 -25.80
C ASP A 319 16.44 -41.67 -26.21
N GLU A 320 17.18 -41.19 -27.21
CA GLU A 320 17.08 -39.80 -27.67
C GLU A 320 15.72 -39.44 -28.28
N ALA A 321 14.98 -40.39 -28.87
CA ALA A 321 13.65 -40.10 -29.39
C ALA A 321 12.64 -39.90 -28.25
N SER A 322 12.73 -40.72 -27.18
CA SER A 322 11.95 -40.51 -25.95
C SER A 322 12.25 -39.17 -25.28
N LYS A 323 13.51 -38.70 -25.28
CA LYS A 323 13.86 -37.37 -24.76
C LYS A 323 13.28 -36.23 -25.60
N LEU A 324 13.31 -36.35 -26.94
CA LEU A 324 12.68 -35.38 -27.83
C LEU A 324 11.17 -35.34 -27.64
N ASP A 325 10.52 -36.50 -27.54
CA ASP A 325 9.08 -36.60 -27.26
C ASP A 325 8.71 -35.90 -25.95
N ALA A 326 9.51 -36.04 -24.88
CA ALA A 326 9.28 -35.32 -23.62
C ALA A 326 9.27 -33.79 -23.80
N LEU A 327 10.22 -33.24 -24.56
CA LEU A 327 10.30 -31.80 -24.86
C LEU A 327 9.10 -31.31 -25.69
N PHE A 328 8.68 -32.09 -26.69
CA PHE A 328 7.50 -31.77 -27.50
C PHE A 328 6.19 -31.87 -26.69
N ILE A 329 6.07 -32.86 -25.80
CA ILE A 329 4.95 -32.98 -24.86
C ILE A 329 4.89 -31.76 -23.94
N GLU A 330 6.01 -31.35 -23.35
CA GLU A 330 6.07 -30.17 -22.47
C GLU A 330 5.59 -28.90 -23.20
N ALA A 331 6.14 -28.65 -24.40
CA ALA A 331 5.77 -27.51 -25.22
C ALA A 331 4.29 -27.52 -25.61
N GLU A 332 3.75 -28.69 -25.98
CA GLU A 332 2.34 -28.83 -26.35
C GLU A 332 1.40 -28.64 -25.16
N VAL A 333 1.73 -29.16 -23.97
CA VAL A 333 0.93 -28.93 -22.76
C VAL A 333 0.92 -27.46 -22.36
N ARG A 334 2.06 -26.76 -22.47
CA ARG A 334 2.12 -25.29 -22.29
C ARG A 334 1.25 -24.54 -23.30
N ARG A 335 1.27 -24.95 -24.58
CA ARG A 335 0.43 -24.37 -25.64
C ARG A 335 -1.05 -24.59 -25.37
N LEU A 336 -1.46 -25.79 -24.96
CA LEU A 336 -2.84 -26.09 -24.58
C LEU A 336 -3.28 -25.28 -23.35
N LEU A 337 -2.41 -25.10 -22.35
CA LEU A 337 -2.68 -24.21 -21.21
C LEU A 337 -2.91 -22.75 -21.63
N SER A 338 -2.19 -22.23 -22.62
CA SER A 338 -2.42 -20.85 -23.11
C SER A 338 -3.74 -20.65 -23.87
N ILE A 339 -4.43 -21.73 -24.24
CA ILE A 339 -5.68 -21.69 -25.02
C ILE A 339 -6.88 -22.11 -24.16
N TYR A 340 -6.70 -23.11 -23.29
CA TYR A 340 -7.77 -23.74 -22.50
C TYR A 340 -7.58 -23.54 -20.98
N GLY A 341 -6.65 -22.67 -20.57
CA GLY A 341 -6.33 -22.40 -19.16
C GLY A 341 -7.47 -21.81 -18.34
N ASP A 342 -8.50 -21.24 -18.96
CA ASP A 342 -9.69 -20.78 -18.24
C ASP A 342 -10.51 -21.93 -17.65
N ASN A 343 -10.36 -23.15 -18.19
CA ASN A 343 -10.94 -24.34 -17.59
C ASN A 343 -10.14 -24.78 -16.35
N TYR A 344 -10.68 -24.51 -15.17
CA TYR A 344 -10.06 -24.83 -13.87
C TYR A 344 -9.56 -26.28 -13.76
N SER A 345 -10.36 -27.26 -14.21
CA SER A 345 -9.99 -28.69 -14.14
C SER A 345 -8.80 -29.01 -15.04
N PHE A 346 -8.84 -28.61 -16.31
CA PHE A 346 -7.73 -28.86 -17.25
C PHE A 346 -6.45 -28.17 -16.78
N LYS A 347 -6.57 -26.90 -16.37
CA LYS A 347 -5.46 -26.12 -15.79
C LYS A 347 -4.82 -26.80 -14.59
N GLY A 348 -5.62 -27.37 -13.68
CA GLY A 348 -5.13 -28.10 -12.52
C GLY A 348 -4.30 -29.33 -12.87
N TYR A 349 -4.80 -30.18 -13.79
CA TYR A 349 -4.08 -31.39 -14.22
C TYR A 349 -2.84 -31.06 -15.06
N ALA A 350 -2.96 -30.18 -16.05
CA ALA A 350 -1.87 -29.83 -16.96
C ALA A 350 -0.71 -29.11 -16.22
N SER A 351 -1.02 -28.24 -15.24
CA SER A 351 0.03 -27.61 -14.42
C SER A 351 0.76 -28.62 -13.54
N LYS A 352 0.05 -29.55 -12.88
CA LYS A 352 0.66 -30.63 -12.07
C LYS A 352 1.49 -31.60 -12.93
N PHE A 353 1.10 -31.81 -14.19
CA PHE A 353 1.85 -32.62 -15.14
C PHE A 353 3.14 -31.93 -15.58
N LEU A 354 3.08 -30.63 -15.87
CA LEU A 354 4.27 -29.82 -16.13
C LEU A 354 5.22 -29.78 -14.93
N ASP A 355 4.72 -29.65 -13.69
CA ASP A 355 5.54 -29.83 -12.50
C ASP A 355 6.25 -31.20 -12.54
N CYS A 356 5.54 -32.28 -12.84
CA CYS A 356 6.16 -33.61 -12.95
C CYS A 356 7.22 -33.72 -14.06
N ILE A 357 7.04 -33.05 -15.21
CA ILE A 357 7.99 -33.05 -16.33
C ILE A 357 9.25 -32.25 -15.96
N ASN A 358 9.08 -31.00 -15.49
CA ASN A 358 10.18 -30.06 -15.24
C ASN A 358 11.10 -30.50 -14.10
N LEU A 359 10.64 -31.40 -13.22
CA LEU A 359 11.35 -31.82 -12.02
C LEU A 359 12.15 -33.13 -12.21
N GLN A 360 12.29 -33.61 -13.45
CA GLN A 360 13.21 -34.70 -13.80
C GLN A 360 14.69 -34.27 -13.78
N ASP A 361 15.01 -32.98 -13.63
CA ASP A 361 16.39 -32.49 -13.42
C ASP A 361 16.61 -31.94 -12.00
N GLU A 362 16.74 -32.85 -11.03
CA GLU A 362 17.09 -32.52 -9.64
C GLU A 362 18.49 -31.88 -9.48
N SER A 363 19.34 -31.94 -10.52
CA SER A 363 20.70 -31.40 -10.49
C SER A 363 20.73 -29.88 -10.62
N ARG A 364 19.65 -29.28 -11.14
CA ARG A 364 19.53 -27.84 -11.38
C ARG A 364 19.17 -27.09 -10.09
N ASN A 365 19.98 -26.09 -9.74
CA ASN A 365 19.69 -25.18 -8.63
C ASN A 365 18.58 -24.19 -9.03
N LEU A 366 17.36 -24.43 -8.55
CA LEU A 366 16.18 -23.61 -8.86
C LEU A 366 16.33 -22.17 -8.37
N TYR A 367 16.97 -21.96 -7.22
CA TYR A 367 17.18 -20.63 -6.65
C TYR A 367 18.16 -19.74 -7.44
N GLU A 368 18.86 -20.29 -8.45
CA GLU A 368 19.74 -19.53 -9.37
C GLU A 368 18.97 -19.10 -10.63
N LEU A 369 17.70 -19.50 -10.75
CA LEU A 369 16.77 -19.08 -11.79
C LEU A 369 15.87 -17.94 -11.29
N PRO A 370 15.27 -17.14 -12.20
CA PRO A 370 14.19 -16.24 -11.85
C PRO A 370 13.08 -16.99 -11.10
N ALA A 371 12.56 -16.39 -10.03
CA ALA A 371 11.39 -16.93 -9.34
C ALA A 371 10.18 -16.94 -10.30
N PRO A 372 9.32 -17.96 -10.27
CA PRO A 372 8.16 -18.01 -11.13
C PRO A 372 7.15 -16.91 -10.78
N GLU A 373 6.57 -16.28 -11.79
CA GLU A 373 5.37 -15.46 -11.65
C GLU A 373 4.19 -16.41 -11.42
N LEU A 374 3.63 -16.39 -10.21
CA LEU A 374 2.59 -17.32 -9.77
C LEU A 374 1.25 -16.59 -9.66
N GLU A 375 0.45 -16.72 -10.72
CA GLU A 375 -0.88 -16.11 -10.84
C GLU A 375 -1.98 -16.87 -10.07
N TYR A 376 -1.69 -18.04 -9.51
CA TYR A 376 -2.72 -19.01 -9.09
C TYR A 376 -2.82 -19.20 -7.58
N ARG A 377 -4.01 -18.91 -7.03
CA ARG A 377 -4.40 -19.31 -5.67
C ARG A 377 -4.62 -20.82 -5.63
N THR A 378 -3.61 -21.58 -5.21
CA THR A 378 -3.68 -23.05 -5.07
C THR A 378 -3.98 -23.47 -3.63
N TYR A 379 -4.70 -24.58 -3.45
CA TYR A 379 -4.98 -25.18 -2.13
C TYR A 379 -3.76 -25.88 -1.51
N GLU A 380 -2.66 -25.99 -2.26
CA GLU A 380 -1.38 -26.57 -1.85
C GLU A 380 -0.23 -25.70 -2.38
N TYR A 381 0.91 -25.66 -1.70
CA TYR A 381 2.10 -24.98 -2.24
C TYR A 381 2.57 -25.63 -3.55
N PRO A 382 2.83 -24.84 -4.62
CA PRO A 382 3.43 -25.34 -5.86
C PRO A 382 4.74 -26.08 -5.58
N LEU A 383 4.99 -27.18 -6.29
CA LEU A 383 6.11 -28.07 -5.98
C LEU A 383 7.46 -27.40 -6.21
N ILE A 384 7.55 -26.52 -7.22
CA ILE A 384 8.72 -25.69 -7.49
C ILE A 384 9.14 -24.82 -6.28
N ILE A 385 8.17 -24.28 -5.51
CA ILE A 385 8.44 -23.51 -4.29
C ILE A 385 9.04 -24.43 -3.22
N LYS A 386 8.41 -25.59 -2.98
CA LYS A 386 8.89 -26.57 -1.99
C LYS A 386 10.32 -27.03 -2.29
N MET A 387 10.60 -27.36 -3.56
CA MET A 387 11.92 -27.82 -3.98
C MET A 387 12.98 -26.72 -3.89
N CYS A 388 12.69 -25.50 -4.34
CA CYS A 388 13.63 -24.38 -4.24
C CYS A 388 13.98 -24.07 -2.77
N LEU A 389 12.99 -23.99 -1.89
CA LEU A 389 13.22 -23.81 -0.45
C LEU A 389 14.01 -24.97 0.17
N GLY A 390 13.74 -26.22 -0.24
CA GLY A 390 14.50 -27.39 0.19
C GLY A 390 15.95 -27.40 -0.30
N GLN A 391 16.22 -26.94 -1.52
CA GLN A 391 17.58 -26.76 -2.05
C GLN A 391 18.32 -25.64 -1.29
N LEU A 392 17.66 -24.53 -0.99
CA LEU A 392 18.23 -23.44 -0.17
C LEU A 392 18.60 -23.91 1.25
N VAL A 393 17.80 -24.78 1.87
CA VAL A 393 18.14 -25.46 3.14
C VAL A 393 19.39 -26.33 2.98
N ARG A 394 19.42 -27.22 1.97
CA ARG A 394 20.53 -28.15 1.69
C ARG A 394 21.84 -27.40 1.47
N ASP A 395 21.79 -26.35 0.66
CA ASP A 395 22.95 -25.57 0.22
C ASP A 395 23.30 -24.42 1.18
N LYS A 396 22.51 -24.25 2.26
CA LYS A 396 22.67 -23.26 3.34
C LYS A 396 22.66 -21.78 2.86
N LYS A 397 22.03 -21.53 1.72
CA LYS A 397 21.84 -20.20 1.13
C LYS A 397 20.59 -19.53 1.76
N PRO A 398 20.58 -18.19 1.95
CA PRO A 398 19.38 -17.47 2.37
C PRO A 398 18.33 -17.44 1.25
N VAL A 399 17.05 -17.29 1.59
CA VAL A 399 15.98 -17.16 0.58
C VAL A 399 16.08 -15.81 -0.13
N PRO A 400 16.25 -15.79 -1.48
CA PRO A 400 16.24 -14.54 -2.26
C PRO A 400 14.88 -13.84 -2.16
N ALA A 401 14.87 -12.51 -2.24
CA ALA A 401 13.67 -11.71 -2.02
C ALA A 401 12.51 -12.05 -3.00
N ASP A 402 12.81 -12.31 -4.28
CA ASP A 402 11.82 -12.75 -5.27
C ASP A 402 11.24 -14.14 -4.98
N TRP A 403 12.06 -15.07 -4.48
CA TRP A 403 11.58 -16.39 -4.06
C TRP A 403 10.77 -16.33 -2.74
N ALA A 404 11.07 -15.38 -1.85
CA ALA A 404 10.24 -15.09 -0.69
C ALA A 404 8.88 -14.47 -1.07
N LEU A 405 8.85 -13.63 -2.11
CA LEU A 405 7.63 -13.08 -2.68
C LEU A 405 6.78 -14.19 -3.32
N ALA A 406 7.38 -15.01 -4.19
CA ALA A 406 6.69 -16.16 -4.80
C ALA A 406 6.16 -17.14 -3.75
N TRP A 407 6.90 -17.36 -2.65
CA TRP A 407 6.44 -18.19 -1.53
C TRP A 407 5.25 -17.56 -0.77
N VAL A 408 5.29 -16.26 -0.44
CA VAL A 408 4.21 -15.64 0.36
C VAL A 408 2.88 -15.56 -0.38
N VAL A 409 2.89 -15.29 -1.69
CA VAL A 409 1.66 -15.27 -2.51
C VAL A 409 1.11 -16.68 -2.76
N SER A 410 1.95 -17.71 -2.62
CA SER A 410 1.58 -19.13 -2.75
C SER A 410 1.11 -19.79 -1.45
N ILE A 411 0.94 -19.05 -0.35
CA ILE A 411 0.48 -19.61 0.92
C ILE A 411 -0.97 -20.13 0.76
N PRO A 412 -1.23 -21.44 0.96
CA PRO A 412 -2.57 -21.98 0.86
C PRO A 412 -3.54 -21.30 1.82
N PHE A 413 -4.76 -21.09 1.34
CA PHE A 413 -5.86 -20.43 2.07
C PHE A 413 -5.59 -18.97 2.46
N ILE A 414 -4.52 -18.33 1.96
CA ILE A 414 -4.37 -16.87 2.08
C ILE A 414 -5.28 -16.19 1.07
N SER A 415 -6.05 -15.18 1.50
CA SER A 415 -6.72 -14.27 0.58
C SER A 415 -5.89 -13.00 0.50
N LEU A 416 -5.31 -12.74 -0.67
CA LEU A 416 -4.66 -11.46 -0.92
C LEU A 416 -5.71 -10.34 -0.83
N ARG A 417 -5.38 -9.27 -0.11
CA ARG A 417 -6.21 -8.06 -0.02
C ARG A 417 -6.17 -7.31 -1.35
N THR A 418 -7.25 -6.62 -1.68
CA THR A 418 -7.42 -5.90 -2.95
C THR A 418 -6.27 -4.95 -3.35
N PRO A 419 -5.51 -4.30 -2.44
CA PRO A 419 -4.34 -3.51 -2.85
C PRO A 419 -3.24 -4.31 -3.54
N VAL A 420 -3.04 -5.57 -3.14
CA VAL A 420 -2.06 -6.48 -3.75
C VAL A 420 -2.46 -6.82 -5.19
N GLU A 421 -3.76 -7.08 -5.41
CA GLU A 421 -4.30 -7.46 -6.72
C GLU A 421 -4.41 -6.27 -7.67
N ARG A 422 -4.76 -5.09 -7.17
CA ARG A 422 -4.89 -3.86 -7.97
C ARG A 422 -3.54 -3.21 -8.32
N CYS A 423 -2.54 -3.35 -7.44
CA CYS A 423 -1.26 -2.67 -7.56
C CYS A 423 -0.06 -3.65 -7.43
N PRO A 424 0.01 -4.74 -8.21
CA PRO A 424 0.99 -5.80 -8.02
C PRO A 424 2.44 -5.32 -8.12
N ASP A 425 2.75 -4.40 -9.04
CA ASP A 425 4.10 -3.85 -9.20
C ASP A 425 4.54 -2.98 -8.02
N LEU A 426 3.64 -2.16 -7.47
CA LEU A 426 3.92 -1.34 -6.29
C LEU A 426 4.07 -2.23 -5.06
N PHE A 427 3.18 -3.22 -4.91
CA PHE A 427 3.28 -4.23 -3.87
C PHE A 427 4.63 -4.97 -3.93
N ARG A 428 5.05 -5.45 -5.11
CA ARG A 428 6.34 -6.10 -5.30
C ARG A 428 7.50 -5.19 -4.89
N LYS A 429 7.52 -3.92 -5.34
CA LYS A 429 8.56 -2.95 -4.96
C LYS A 429 8.65 -2.76 -3.44
N VAL A 430 7.51 -2.60 -2.76
CA VAL A 430 7.46 -2.45 -1.29
C VAL A 430 7.90 -3.72 -0.59
N PHE A 431 7.40 -4.89 -1.00
CA PHE A 431 7.73 -6.16 -0.37
C PHE A 431 9.22 -6.47 -0.47
N LEU A 432 9.83 -6.31 -1.65
CA LEU A 432 11.26 -6.53 -1.83
C LEU A 432 12.11 -5.60 -0.96
N LYS A 433 11.71 -4.32 -0.83
CA LYS A 433 12.38 -3.35 0.05
C LYS A 433 12.25 -3.72 1.53
N LEU A 434 11.02 -3.94 2.03
CA LEU A 434 10.80 -4.32 3.43
C LEU A 434 11.43 -5.66 3.78
N TYR A 435 11.50 -6.61 2.84
CA TYR A 435 12.21 -7.87 3.00
C TYR A 435 13.72 -7.64 3.17
N ALA A 436 14.33 -6.82 2.30
CA ALA A 436 15.75 -6.46 2.40
C ALA A 436 16.07 -5.72 3.72
N GLU A 437 15.21 -4.79 4.15
CA GLU A 437 15.35 -4.07 5.42
C GLU A 437 15.25 -4.98 6.65
N ARG A 438 14.32 -5.96 6.66
CA ARG A 438 14.13 -6.88 7.80
C ARG A 438 15.07 -8.09 7.80
N HIS A 439 15.58 -8.53 6.65
CA HIS A 439 16.29 -9.80 6.50
C HIS A 439 17.65 -9.72 5.79
N GLY A 440 18.06 -8.55 5.27
CA GLY A 440 19.36 -8.34 4.64
C GLY A 440 19.57 -9.26 3.43
N GLU A 441 20.57 -10.14 3.52
CA GLU A 441 20.84 -11.20 2.51
C GLU A 441 19.68 -12.18 2.32
N GLY A 442 18.73 -12.24 3.26
CA GLY A 442 17.51 -13.03 3.18
C GLY A 442 17.32 -14.02 4.33
N LEU A 443 16.11 -14.60 4.39
CA LEU A 443 15.68 -15.50 5.44
C LEU A 443 16.48 -16.82 5.39
N ARG A 444 17.24 -17.12 6.46
CA ARG A 444 17.96 -18.39 6.58
C ARG A 444 17.05 -19.48 7.15
N LEU A 445 16.86 -20.54 6.36
CA LEU A 445 15.99 -21.68 6.68
C LEU A 445 16.72 -22.70 7.56
N LYS A 446 15.96 -23.53 8.28
CA LYS A 446 16.48 -24.65 9.08
C LYS A 446 15.94 -25.96 8.53
N GLU A 447 16.75 -27.01 8.55
CA GLU A 447 16.31 -28.34 8.12
C GLU A 447 15.23 -28.89 9.05
N LEU A 448 14.14 -29.37 8.44
CA LEU A 448 13.06 -30.12 9.07
C LEU A 448 13.10 -31.59 8.62
N LYS A 449 12.56 -32.47 9.47
CA LYS A 449 12.43 -33.91 9.17
C LYS A 449 11.44 -34.20 8.03
N THR A 450 10.49 -33.30 7.79
CA THR A 450 9.56 -33.38 6.66
C THR A 450 10.34 -33.30 5.36
N ARG A 451 10.02 -34.17 4.39
CA ARG A 451 10.65 -34.22 3.07
C ARG A 451 9.64 -33.85 1.98
N VAL A 452 10.12 -33.16 0.94
CA VAL A 452 9.29 -32.73 -0.20
C VAL A 452 8.74 -33.96 -0.91
N GLN A 453 7.42 -34.01 -1.10
CA GLN A 453 6.74 -35.07 -1.84
C GLN A 453 6.38 -34.56 -3.24
N LEU A 454 6.91 -35.23 -4.27
CA LEU A 454 6.41 -35.15 -5.63
C LEU A 454 5.24 -36.12 -5.74
N THR A 455 4.04 -35.57 -5.97
CA THR A 455 2.81 -36.35 -6.15
C THR A 455 2.13 -35.92 -7.45
N TYR A 456 1.95 -36.85 -8.38
CA TYR A 456 1.17 -36.67 -9.60
C TYR A 456 0.11 -37.76 -9.73
N THR A 457 -1.15 -37.36 -9.93
CA THR A 457 -2.26 -38.26 -10.22
C THR A 457 -2.76 -37.94 -11.63
N PRO A 458 -2.71 -38.90 -12.57
CA PRO A 458 -3.12 -38.67 -13.95
C PRO A 458 -4.58 -38.26 -14.10
N ALA A 459 -4.86 -37.48 -15.15
CA ALA A 459 -6.21 -37.06 -15.52
C ALA A 459 -7.02 -38.18 -16.19
N SER A 460 -6.37 -39.24 -16.68
CA SER A 460 -6.98 -40.44 -17.27
C SER A 460 -7.24 -41.54 -16.23
N GLU A 461 -8.44 -42.13 -16.22
CA GLU A 461 -8.80 -43.19 -15.25
C GLU A 461 -7.99 -44.46 -15.47
N ALA A 462 -7.72 -44.79 -16.74
CA ALA A 462 -6.84 -45.90 -17.14
C ALA A 462 -5.42 -45.74 -16.58
N LEU A 463 -4.97 -44.51 -16.33
CA LEU A 463 -3.62 -44.21 -15.84
C LEU A 463 -3.53 -44.09 -14.32
N ARG A 464 -4.62 -44.23 -13.53
CA ARG A 464 -4.55 -44.07 -12.05
C ARG A 464 -3.48 -44.95 -11.37
N GLY A 465 -3.26 -46.16 -11.88
CA GLY A 465 -2.22 -47.08 -11.40
C GLY A 465 -0.77 -46.62 -11.66
N HIS A 466 -0.58 -45.59 -12.49
CA HIS A 466 0.70 -44.98 -12.86
C HIS A 466 0.85 -43.58 -12.21
N SER A 467 0.20 -43.36 -11.06
CA SER A 467 0.40 -42.17 -10.24
C SER A 467 1.83 -42.14 -9.70
N ILE A 468 2.51 -41.00 -9.81
CA ILE A 468 3.86 -40.82 -9.27
C ILE A 468 3.74 -40.33 -7.83
N GLN A 469 4.41 -41.02 -6.91
CA GLN A 469 4.58 -40.58 -5.53
C GLN A 469 6.02 -40.84 -5.10
N ARG A 470 6.84 -39.78 -5.02
CA ARG A 470 8.26 -39.86 -4.70
C ARG A 470 8.62 -38.84 -3.61
N SER A 471 9.27 -39.32 -2.54
CA SER A 471 9.88 -38.43 -1.55
C SER A 471 11.27 -38.02 -2.04
N LEU A 472 11.51 -36.72 -2.19
CA LEU A 472 12.81 -36.18 -2.56
C LEU A 472 13.68 -35.99 -1.30
N ASP A 473 15.01 -36.06 -1.41
CA ASP A 473 15.91 -35.70 -0.30
C ASP A 473 16.11 -34.18 -0.17
N LEU A 474 14.97 -33.49 -0.06
CA LEU A 474 14.87 -32.05 0.15
C LEU A 474 13.92 -31.83 1.33
N SER A 475 14.27 -30.90 2.22
CA SER A 475 13.43 -30.59 3.39
C SER A 475 12.21 -29.76 2.99
N ASP A 476 11.00 -30.23 3.31
CA ASP A 476 9.78 -29.42 3.09
C ASP A 476 9.62 -28.45 4.26
N VAL A 477 9.92 -27.18 3.99
CA VAL A 477 9.82 -26.06 4.93
C VAL A 477 8.75 -25.05 4.53
N ALA A 478 8.05 -25.25 3.42
CA ALA A 478 7.07 -24.30 2.88
C ALA A 478 5.89 -24.09 3.83
N SER A 479 5.45 -25.16 4.49
CA SER A 479 4.35 -25.16 5.47
C SER A 479 4.76 -24.80 6.90
N SER A 480 5.97 -24.27 7.12
CA SER A 480 6.47 -23.95 8.46
C SER A 480 5.80 -22.69 9.03
N THR A 481 4.88 -22.86 9.99
CA THR A 481 4.09 -21.76 10.60
C THR A 481 4.95 -20.56 11.02
N PRO A 482 6.05 -20.71 11.78
CA PRO A 482 6.87 -19.57 12.22
C PRO A 482 7.63 -18.84 11.11
N LEU A 483 7.70 -19.41 9.90
CA LEU A 483 8.27 -18.76 8.72
C LEU A 483 7.16 -18.11 7.88
N THR A 484 6.04 -18.81 7.68
CA THR A 484 4.88 -18.25 6.98
C THR A 484 4.30 -17.05 7.72
N ASP A 485 4.29 -17.03 9.05
CA ASP A 485 3.81 -15.89 9.85
C ASP A 485 4.70 -14.65 9.71
N LYS A 486 6.03 -14.84 9.55
CA LYS A 486 6.95 -13.74 9.28
C LYS A 486 6.73 -13.15 7.89
N LEU A 487 6.44 -14.00 6.91
CA LEU A 487 6.13 -13.56 5.56
C LEU A 487 4.75 -12.92 5.47
N ARG A 488 3.74 -13.40 6.20
CA ARG A 488 2.44 -12.74 6.38
C ARG A 488 2.60 -11.34 6.97
N ALA A 489 3.35 -11.20 8.07
CA ALA A 489 3.64 -9.89 8.66
C ALA A 489 4.50 -8.96 7.76
N LEU A 490 5.06 -9.46 6.66
CA LEU A 490 5.66 -8.66 5.58
C LEU A 490 4.65 -8.33 4.47
N LEU A 491 3.82 -9.30 4.06
CA LEU A 491 2.69 -9.11 3.14
C LEU A 491 1.73 -8.03 3.64
N ASP A 492 1.30 -8.13 4.90
CA ASP A 492 0.37 -7.18 5.53
C ASP A 492 0.98 -5.78 5.58
N ALA A 493 2.20 -5.64 6.13
CA ALA A 493 2.91 -4.37 6.18
C ALA A 493 3.18 -3.77 4.80
N SER A 494 3.43 -4.59 3.76
CA SER A 494 3.60 -4.13 2.39
C SER A 494 2.27 -3.70 1.76
N THR A 495 1.18 -4.35 2.13
CA THR A 495 -0.18 -4.01 1.70
C THR A 495 -0.61 -2.68 2.31
N ASP A 496 -0.35 -2.45 3.60
CA ASP A 496 -0.78 -1.24 4.31
C ASP A 496 -0.11 0.03 3.77
N VAL A 497 1.15 -0.06 3.30
CA VAL A 497 1.87 1.04 2.63
C VAL A 497 1.16 1.51 1.34
N ILE A 498 0.45 0.62 0.64
CA ILE A 498 -0.22 0.92 -0.64
C ILE A 498 -1.75 0.96 -0.52
N ASP A 499 -2.32 0.71 0.66
CA ASP A 499 -3.77 0.55 0.86
C ASP A 499 -4.53 1.86 0.57
N GLN A 500 -4.05 3.00 1.09
CA GLN A 500 -4.64 4.32 0.82
C GLN A 500 -4.60 4.68 -0.67
N TYR A 501 -3.46 4.49 -1.33
CA TYR A 501 -3.31 4.69 -2.77
C TYR A 501 -4.27 3.80 -3.57
N SER A 502 -4.35 2.52 -3.22
CA SER A 502 -5.21 1.56 -3.91
C SER A 502 -6.71 1.91 -3.78
N ARG A 503 -7.15 2.39 -2.61
CA ARG A 503 -8.52 2.90 -2.41
C ARG A 503 -8.77 4.18 -3.22
N TYR A 504 -7.78 5.08 -3.33
CA TYR A 504 -7.89 6.31 -4.10
C TYR A 504 -8.08 6.04 -5.60
N ILE A 505 -7.22 5.22 -6.20
CA ILE A 505 -7.31 4.89 -7.64
C ILE A 505 -8.54 4.05 -7.99
N ALA A 506 -9.09 3.28 -7.04
CA ALA A 506 -10.36 2.58 -7.23
C ALA A 506 -11.54 3.55 -7.46
N ARG A 507 -11.45 4.76 -6.91
CA ARG A 507 -12.42 5.85 -7.09
C ARG A 507 -12.03 6.82 -8.21
N ASN A 508 -10.75 6.86 -8.58
CA ASN A 508 -10.17 7.81 -9.55
C ASN A 508 -9.14 7.09 -10.46
N PRO A 509 -9.58 6.21 -11.39
CA PRO A 509 -8.66 5.39 -12.19
C PRO A 509 -7.70 6.24 -13.03
N ASP A 510 -8.20 7.33 -13.63
CA ASP A 510 -7.42 8.22 -14.52
C ASP A 510 -6.40 9.11 -13.78
N LYS A 511 -6.41 9.11 -12.44
CA LYS A 511 -5.56 9.98 -11.60
C LYS A 511 -4.41 9.23 -10.92
N ALA A 512 -4.08 8.02 -11.38
CA ALA A 512 -3.02 7.20 -10.78
C ALA A 512 -1.64 7.91 -10.70
N THR A 513 -1.31 8.75 -11.68
CA THR A 513 -0.05 9.51 -11.75
C THR A 513 -0.15 10.97 -11.29
N ALA A 514 -1.33 11.42 -10.81
CA ALA A 514 -1.52 12.77 -10.31
C ALA A 514 -0.94 12.94 -8.89
N LEU A 515 -0.49 14.16 -8.56
CA LEU A 515 0.10 14.49 -7.26
C LEU A 515 -0.74 13.98 -6.06
N GLU A 516 -2.06 14.13 -6.11
CA GLU A 516 -2.98 13.72 -5.05
C GLU A 516 -2.90 12.23 -4.70
N ALA A 517 -2.69 11.38 -5.71
CA ALA A 517 -2.50 9.95 -5.54
C ALA A 517 -1.08 9.65 -5.07
N GLN A 518 -0.08 10.30 -5.70
CA GLN A 518 1.33 10.05 -5.43
C GLN A 518 1.72 10.44 -4.00
N LEU A 519 1.14 11.49 -3.44
CA LEU A 519 1.27 11.85 -2.01
C LEU A 519 0.76 10.76 -1.03
N LEU A 520 -0.05 9.79 -1.47
CA LEU A 520 -0.45 8.64 -0.66
C LEU A 520 0.59 7.50 -0.66
N LEU A 521 1.65 7.62 -1.47
CA LEU A 521 2.76 6.69 -1.55
C LEU A 521 4.04 7.31 -0.96
N PRO A 522 4.94 6.51 -0.36
CA PRO A 522 6.31 6.92 -0.10
C PRO A 522 7.03 7.41 -1.37
N THR A 523 7.88 8.43 -1.23
CA THR A 523 8.58 9.11 -2.34
C THR A 523 9.38 8.17 -3.26
N TYR A 524 9.94 7.08 -2.73
CA TYR A 524 10.69 6.08 -3.52
C TYR A 524 9.81 5.21 -4.44
N LEU A 525 8.48 5.27 -4.32
CA LEU A 525 7.52 4.60 -5.21
C LEU A 525 6.93 5.53 -6.27
N TRP A 526 7.26 6.83 -6.23
CA TRP A 526 6.61 7.83 -7.07
C TRP A 526 6.83 7.59 -8.56
N HIS A 527 5.84 8.00 -9.37
CA HIS A 527 5.98 8.01 -10.82
C HIS A 527 7.12 8.94 -11.22
N LYS A 528 7.90 8.53 -12.24
CA LYS A 528 9.13 9.23 -12.63
C LYS A 528 8.86 10.70 -12.94
N ASP A 529 7.79 11.01 -13.67
CA ASP A 529 7.42 12.37 -14.05
C ASP A 529 7.22 13.31 -12.85
N ILE A 530 6.74 12.80 -11.71
CA ILE A 530 6.56 13.61 -10.49
C ILE A 530 7.91 13.89 -9.86
N SER A 531 8.76 12.87 -9.70
CA SER A 531 10.13 13.03 -9.18
C SER A 531 10.97 13.95 -10.08
N ASP A 532 10.90 13.76 -11.39
CA ASP A 532 11.56 14.61 -12.39
C ASP A 532 11.01 16.05 -12.32
N GLY A 533 9.71 16.24 -12.09
CA GLY A 533 9.08 17.54 -11.87
C GLY A 533 9.60 18.26 -10.61
N PHE A 534 9.87 17.54 -9.52
CA PHE A 534 10.50 18.11 -8.31
C PHE A 534 11.97 18.47 -8.57
N ILE A 535 12.72 17.62 -9.26
CA ILE A 535 14.11 17.89 -9.67
C ILE A 535 14.18 19.11 -10.59
N GLN A 536 13.26 19.22 -11.56
CA GLN A 536 13.18 20.38 -12.44
C GLN A 536 12.80 21.64 -11.65
N LEU A 537 11.83 21.59 -10.75
CA LEU A 537 11.48 22.74 -9.89
C LEU A 537 12.67 23.18 -9.01
N GLN A 538 13.46 22.23 -8.51
CA GLN A 538 14.69 22.50 -7.77
C GLN A 538 15.74 23.21 -8.64
N ALA A 539 15.90 22.78 -9.89
CA ALA A 539 16.81 23.41 -10.86
C ALA A 539 16.31 24.80 -11.31
N ASP A 540 15.00 24.97 -11.54
CA ASP A 540 14.35 26.24 -11.92
C ASP A 540 14.56 27.32 -10.82
N VAL A 541 14.46 26.93 -9.54
CA VAL A 541 14.63 27.83 -8.37
C VAL A 541 16.11 28.10 -8.05
N GLY A 542 16.99 27.11 -8.23
CA GLY A 542 18.41 27.22 -7.93
C GLY A 542 18.69 27.62 -6.47
N SER A 543 19.46 28.69 -6.26
CA SER A 543 19.69 29.29 -4.93
C SER A 543 18.79 30.49 -4.63
N GLY A 544 17.76 30.72 -5.45
CA GLY A 544 16.96 31.94 -5.45
C GLY A 544 15.50 31.71 -5.03
N LEU A 545 14.62 32.39 -5.74
CA LEU A 545 13.17 32.31 -5.61
C LEU A 545 12.51 32.40 -6.98
N THR A 546 11.34 31.78 -7.13
CA THR A 546 10.56 31.75 -8.37
C THR A 546 9.09 31.95 -8.05
N THR A 547 8.48 32.95 -8.67
CA THR A 547 7.04 33.21 -8.60
C THR A 547 6.30 32.42 -9.68
N ILE A 548 5.25 31.72 -9.29
CA ILE A 548 4.41 30.87 -10.16
C ILE A 548 2.95 30.94 -9.66
N SER A 549 1.95 30.71 -10.50
CA SER A 549 0.57 30.55 -9.98
C SER A 549 0.41 29.18 -9.31
N TRP A 550 -0.52 29.09 -8.35
CA TRP A 550 -0.82 27.81 -7.68
C TRP A 550 -1.30 26.73 -8.68
N GLY A 551 -2.07 27.13 -9.69
CA GLY A 551 -2.53 26.25 -10.77
C GLY A 551 -1.38 25.72 -11.64
N GLU A 552 -0.47 26.60 -12.07
CA GLU A 552 0.73 26.19 -12.84
C GLU A 552 1.67 25.29 -12.03
N LEU A 553 1.83 25.56 -10.73
CA LEU A 553 2.63 24.72 -9.85
C LEU A 553 2.06 23.30 -9.73
N LEU A 554 0.76 23.16 -9.53
CA LEU A 554 0.11 21.83 -9.49
C LEU A 554 0.11 21.14 -10.87
N ALA A 555 -0.02 21.91 -11.96
CA ALA A 555 0.04 21.37 -13.32
C ALA A 555 1.39 20.72 -13.65
N LYS A 556 2.52 21.23 -13.12
CA LYS A 556 3.84 20.56 -13.18
C LYS A 556 3.84 19.15 -12.58
N PHE A 557 2.86 18.81 -11.74
CA PHE A 557 2.71 17.52 -11.06
C PHE A 557 1.44 16.76 -11.48
N ASN A 558 0.93 17.00 -12.69
CA ASN A 558 -0.29 16.39 -13.24
C ASN A 558 -1.54 16.55 -12.34
N SER A 559 -1.59 17.61 -11.54
CA SER A 559 -2.71 17.92 -10.65
C SER A 559 -3.41 19.22 -11.09
N ASN A 560 -4.74 19.19 -11.05
CA ASN A 560 -5.61 20.36 -11.19
C ASN A 560 -6.55 20.53 -9.98
N GLY A 561 -6.35 19.71 -8.93
CA GLY A 561 -7.24 19.63 -7.77
C GLY A 561 -6.88 20.59 -6.65
N LYS A 562 -7.75 20.65 -5.63
CA LYS A 562 -7.44 21.29 -4.36
C LYS A 562 -6.87 20.25 -3.41
N LEU A 563 -5.62 20.42 -2.99
CA LEU A 563 -5.01 19.59 -1.95
C LEU A 563 -5.75 19.80 -0.62
N ASN A 564 -6.08 18.70 0.09
CA ASN A 564 -6.62 18.74 1.45
C ASN A 564 -5.52 19.03 2.51
N LYS A 565 -5.88 19.12 3.79
CA LYS A 565 -4.97 19.45 4.90
C LYS A 565 -3.77 18.49 5.03
N ASP A 566 -4.01 17.18 4.91
CA ASP A 566 -2.98 16.14 4.96
C ASP A 566 -2.09 16.16 3.71
N GLN A 567 -2.69 16.26 2.51
CA GLN A 567 -1.97 16.37 1.25
C GLN A 567 -1.08 17.61 1.19
N LYS A 568 -1.51 18.76 1.75
CA LYS A 568 -0.66 19.94 1.90
C LYS A 568 0.56 19.68 2.78
N ALA A 569 0.38 19.00 3.91
CA ALA A 569 1.48 18.68 4.80
C ALA A 569 2.47 17.71 4.12
N LYS A 570 1.97 16.69 3.44
CA LYS A 570 2.78 15.76 2.64
C LYS A 570 3.48 16.45 1.47
N PHE A 571 2.84 17.39 0.78
CA PHE A 571 3.45 18.18 -0.30
C PHE A 571 4.50 19.16 0.22
N ALA A 572 4.28 19.80 1.37
CA ALA A 572 5.28 20.63 2.03
C ALA A 572 6.51 19.83 2.48
N ASN A 573 6.30 18.63 3.03
CA ASN A 573 7.39 17.71 3.39
C ASN A 573 8.16 17.25 2.13
N ALA A 574 7.46 16.92 1.04
CA ALA A 574 8.10 16.57 -0.22
C ALA A 574 8.94 17.72 -0.78
N LEU A 575 8.43 18.96 -0.78
CA LEU A 575 9.23 20.13 -1.16
C LEU A 575 10.49 20.24 -0.28
N ALA A 576 10.38 20.02 1.03
CA ALA A 576 11.52 20.07 1.96
C ALA A 576 12.57 18.97 1.69
N ASP A 577 12.16 17.76 1.29
CA ASP A 577 13.09 16.69 0.85
C ASP A 577 13.94 17.13 -0.36
N TYR A 578 13.38 17.95 -1.25
CA TYR A 578 14.07 18.58 -2.39
C TYR A 578 14.66 19.97 -2.06
N GLN A 579 14.84 20.32 -0.78
CA GLN A 579 15.43 21.62 -0.36
C GLN A 579 14.62 22.84 -0.83
N LEU A 580 13.32 22.66 -1.07
CA LEU A 580 12.39 23.69 -1.51
C LEU A 580 11.38 24.04 -0.41
N CYS A 581 10.95 25.28 -0.41
CA CYS A 581 9.93 25.82 0.48
C CYS A 581 9.00 26.74 -0.32
N ILE A 582 7.82 27.06 0.22
CA ILE A 582 6.79 27.84 -0.48
C ILE A 582 6.17 28.88 0.47
N GLU A 583 5.96 30.10 -0.04
CA GLU A 583 5.09 31.11 0.57
C GLU A 583 3.91 31.40 -0.39
N PRO A 584 2.68 31.66 0.11
CA PRO A 584 2.26 31.55 1.51
C PRO A 584 2.35 30.10 2.03
N SER A 585 2.87 29.92 3.24
CA SER A 585 3.10 28.59 3.82
C SER A 585 1.84 27.71 3.80
N LEU A 586 1.95 26.54 3.18
CA LEU A 586 0.85 25.57 3.05
C LEU A 586 0.34 25.03 4.40
N LEU A 587 1.18 25.10 5.44
CA LEU A 587 0.84 24.68 6.80
C LEU A 587 0.08 25.77 7.58
N ALA A 588 0.16 27.04 7.15
CA ALA A 588 -0.45 28.17 7.86
C ALA A 588 -1.95 28.37 7.55
N SER A 589 -2.45 27.82 6.44
CA SER A 589 -3.85 27.99 6.00
C SER A 589 -4.56 26.66 5.72
N ALA A 590 -5.68 26.45 6.41
CA ALA A 590 -6.59 25.33 6.13
C ALA A 590 -7.16 25.39 4.70
N LYS A 591 -7.45 26.60 4.17
CA LYS A 591 -7.94 26.79 2.78
C LYS A 591 -6.79 26.82 1.79
N SER A 592 -6.94 26.12 0.67
CA SER A 592 -5.92 26.06 -0.41
C SER A 592 -5.91 27.37 -1.19
N PRO A 593 -4.76 27.81 -1.73
CA PRO A 593 -4.70 28.98 -2.60
C PRO A 593 -5.64 28.81 -3.81
N ALA A 594 -6.13 29.92 -4.36
CA ALA A 594 -6.88 29.89 -5.62
C ALA A 594 -5.94 29.56 -6.79
N PRO A 595 -6.37 28.91 -7.88
CA PRO A 595 -5.48 28.55 -9.00
C PRO A 595 -4.68 29.73 -9.55
N GLU A 596 -5.33 30.89 -9.73
CA GLU A 596 -4.71 32.14 -10.20
C GLU A 596 -3.81 32.84 -9.16
N SER A 597 -3.89 32.45 -7.88
CA SER A 597 -3.11 33.12 -6.83
C SER A 597 -1.65 32.73 -6.94
N LYS A 598 -0.77 33.74 -6.91
CA LYS A 598 0.68 33.55 -6.97
C LYS A 598 1.21 32.97 -5.67
N VAL A 599 2.16 32.07 -5.83
CA VAL A 599 2.97 31.48 -4.79
C VAL A 599 4.44 31.68 -5.16
N VAL A 600 5.31 31.79 -4.16
CA VAL A 600 6.76 31.90 -4.38
C VAL A 600 7.43 30.67 -3.79
N VAL A 601 8.08 29.90 -4.67
CA VAL A 601 8.93 28.78 -4.29
C VAL A 601 10.36 29.31 -4.09
N TYR A 602 11.03 28.91 -3.01
CA TYR A 602 12.37 29.38 -2.66
C TYR A 602 13.24 28.25 -2.10
N ALA A 603 14.56 28.39 -2.29
CA ALA A 603 15.53 27.42 -1.80
C ALA A 603 15.76 27.52 -0.28
N SER A 604 15.83 26.37 0.38
CA SER A 604 16.11 26.22 1.81
C SER A 604 17.17 25.14 2.06
N ALA A 605 18.23 25.49 2.80
CA ALA A 605 19.37 24.61 3.03
C ALA A 605 19.13 23.52 4.11
N GLY A 606 17.94 23.46 4.71
CA GLY A 606 17.63 22.57 5.84
C GLY A 606 16.36 21.74 5.64
N THR A 607 16.42 20.46 6.03
CA THR A 607 15.34 19.47 5.90
C THR A 607 14.15 19.68 6.85
N GLN A 608 14.14 20.76 7.63
CA GLN A 608 13.05 21.11 8.54
C GLN A 608 12.86 22.63 8.53
N ILE A 609 11.71 23.09 8.01
CA ILE A 609 11.09 24.31 8.54
C ILE A 609 10.52 23.94 9.92
N ALA A 610 11.41 23.75 10.90
CA ALA A 610 11.00 23.47 12.26
C ALA A 610 10.16 24.65 12.76
N ALA A 611 9.04 24.36 13.44
CA ALA A 611 8.08 25.36 13.94
C ALA A 611 8.64 26.29 15.05
N HIS A 612 9.96 26.37 15.18
CA HIS A 612 10.64 27.41 15.93
C HIS A 612 10.77 28.66 15.06
N GLU A 613 9.66 29.38 14.90
CA GLU A 613 9.74 30.80 14.55
C GLU A 613 10.43 31.53 15.71
N GLU A 614 11.75 31.69 15.60
CA GLU A 614 12.52 32.54 16.50
C GLU A 614 11.89 33.92 16.55
N LYS A 615 11.81 34.53 17.75
CA LYS A 615 11.15 35.82 17.96
C LYS A 615 11.63 36.91 17.00
N ASN A 616 12.90 36.85 16.59
CA ASN A 616 13.51 37.78 15.63
C ASN A 616 12.92 37.60 14.22
N SER A 617 12.74 36.36 13.76
CA SER A 617 12.16 36.03 12.46
C SER A 617 10.68 36.44 12.38
N LEU A 618 9.90 36.14 13.43
CA LEU A 618 8.50 36.58 13.54
C LEU A 618 8.38 38.12 13.55
N THR A 619 9.26 38.81 14.29
CA THR A 619 9.29 40.29 14.32
C THR A 619 9.60 40.87 12.94
N ALA A 620 10.57 40.31 12.22
CA ALA A 620 10.89 40.72 10.85
C ALA A 620 9.73 40.46 9.88
N ALA A 621 9.05 39.32 10.00
CA ALA A 621 7.91 38.96 9.16
C ALA A 621 6.69 39.89 9.36
N ILE A 622 6.42 40.31 10.61
CA ILE A 622 5.34 41.27 10.93
C ILE A 622 5.73 42.69 10.49
N GLY A 623 6.99 43.09 10.71
CA GLY A 623 7.51 44.38 10.23
C GLY A 623 7.42 44.51 8.71
N LEU A 624 7.71 43.42 7.99
CA LEU A 624 7.58 43.33 6.54
C LEU A 624 6.11 43.41 6.07
N ASP A 625 5.18 42.76 6.76
CA ASP A 625 3.74 42.86 6.45
C ASP A 625 3.24 44.31 6.55
N LEU A 626 3.60 44.99 7.65
CA LEU A 626 3.25 46.41 7.87
C LEU A 626 3.90 47.30 6.80
N ALA A 627 5.15 47.03 6.43
CA ALA A 627 5.85 47.76 5.37
C ALA A 627 5.19 47.56 4.00
N CYS A 628 4.74 46.35 3.66
CA CYS A 628 4.02 46.07 2.41
C CYS A 628 2.66 46.79 2.33
N ILE A 629 1.98 46.98 3.47
CA ILE A 629 0.76 47.80 3.52
C ILE A 629 1.07 49.30 3.29
N VAL A 630 2.16 49.82 3.88
CA VAL A 630 2.60 51.22 3.63
C VAL A 630 3.03 51.41 2.16
N LEU A 631 3.69 50.41 1.56
CA LEU A 631 4.08 50.37 0.14
C LEU A 631 2.89 50.37 -0.85
N HIS A 632 1.67 50.17 -0.35
CA HIS A 632 0.41 50.27 -1.09
C HIS A 632 -0.42 51.52 -0.77
N SER A 633 0.13 52.45 0.03
CA SER A 633 -0.53 53.74 0.26
C SER A 633 -0.32 54.76 -0.86
N ASP A 634 0.70 54.56 -1.68
CA ASP A 634 1.01 55.30 -2.90
C ASP A 634 1.56 54.32 -3.97
N ASP A 635 1.35 54.62 -5.24
CA ASP A 635 1.94 53.90 -6.39
C ASP A 635 3.29 54.49 -6.80
N SER A 636 3.59 55.71 -6.36
CA SER A 636 4.81 56.45 -6.64
C SER A 636 6.04 55.74 -6.06
N ASN A 637 6.99 55.41 -6.94
CA ASN A 637 8.28 54.78 -6.63
C ASN A 637 8.19 53.44 -5.87
N ARG A 638 7.09 52.68 -6.03
CA ARG A 638 6.88 51.38 -5.37
C ARG A 638 8.08 50.41 -5.52
N SER A 639 8.72 50.38 -6.70
CA SER A 639 9.92 49.57 -6.95
C SER A 639 11.11 49.97 -6.08
N VAL A 640 11.42 51.26 -5.99
CA VAL A 640 12.54 51.79 -5.18
C VAL A 640 12.35 51.44 -3.69
N LYS A 641 11.10 51.54 -3.20
CA LYS A 641 10.73 51.20 -1.82
C LYS A 641 10.81 49.68 -1.57
N ALA A 642 10.51 48.86 -2.57
CA ALA A 642 10.68 47.40 -2.52
C ALA A 642 12.16 46.98 -2.55
N ASP A 643 13.00 47.63 -3.38
CA ASP A 643 14.44 47.39 -3.45
C ASP A 643 15.15 47.78 -2.13
N PHE A 644 14.70 48.86 -1.47
CA PHE A 644 15.11 49.20 -0.11
C PHE A 644 14.78 48.07 0.88
N LEU A 645 13.54 47.56 0.87
CA LEU A 645 13.15 46.43 1.74
C LEU A 645 13.97 45.16 1.47
N ALA A 646 14.23 44.82 0.21
CA ALA A 646 15.07 43.69 -0.16
C ALA A 646 16.51 43.86 0.39
N THR A 647 17.07 45.06 0.29
CA THR A 647 18.38 45.41 0.83
C THR A 647 18.43 45.32 2.36
N GLN A 648 17.38 45.75 3.06
CA GLN A 648 17.27 45.60 4.51
C GLN A 648 17.19 44.12 4.92
N ILE A 649 16.45 43.28 4.19
CA ILE A 649 16.40 41.82 4.45
C ILE A 649 17.79 41.18 4.29
N ASP A 650 18.57 41.58 3.29
CA ASP A 650 19.96 41.10 3.12
C ASP A 650 20.93 41.59 4.21
N ALA A 651 20.65 42.75 4.82
CA ALA A 651 21.44 43.26 5.95
C ALA A 651 21.21 42.47 7.26
N LEU A 652 20.13 41.68 7.37
CA LEU A 652 19.81 40.85 8.54
C LEU A 652 20.71 39.61 8.62
N LYS A 653 21.94 39.80 9.10
CA LYS A 653 22.93 38.73 9.32
C LYS A 653 22.59 37.79 10.47
N ASP A 654 21.76 38.23 11.41
CA ASP A 654 21.29 37.43 12.55
C ASP A 654 20.27 36.33 12.14
N LEU A 655 19.76 36.39 10.91
CA LEU A 655 18.88 35.37 10.35
C LEU A 655 19.66 34.36 9.50
N GLU A 656 19.12 33.14 9.37
CA GLU A 656 19.64 32.14 8.44
C GLU A 656 19.35 32.54 6.97
N HIS A 657 20.07 31.94 6.01
CA HIS A 657 19.83 32.20 4.59
C HIS A 657 18.42 31.74 4.15
N SER A 658 17.95 30.60 4.65
CA SER A 658 16.58 30.09 4.49
C SER A 658 15.52 31.10 4.99
N GLN A 659 15.73 31.67 6.18
CA GLN A 659 14.86 32.69 6.78
C GLN A 659 14.86 34.00 5.97
N ARG A 660 16.01 34.46 5.46
CA ARG A 660 16.07 35.61 4.53
C ARG A 660 15.34 35.31 3.22
N ASN A 661 15.50 34.12 2.65
CA ASN A 661 14.80 33.73 1.42
C ASN A 661 13.28 33.68 1.63
N ARG A 662 12.79 33.19 2.79
CA ARG A 662 11.39 33.26 3.19
C ARG A 662 10.87 34.70 3.26
N LEU A 663 11.62 35.62 3.88
CA LEU A 663 11.26 37.05 3.92
C LEU A 663 11.24 37.68 2.52
N LYS A 664 12.20 37.35 1.64
CA LYS A 664 12.19 37.82 0.24
C LYS A 664 11.00 37.27 -0.55
N ALA A 665 10.68 35.99 -0.40
CA ALA A 665 9.51 35.38 -1.02
C ALA A 665 8.21 36.08 -0.57
N LYS A 666 8.12 36.39 0.73
CA LYS A 666 7.00 37.14 1.30
C LYS A 666 6.94 38.60 0.83
N LEU A 667 8.08 39.27 0.65
CA LEU A 667 8.14 40.62 0.04
C LEU A 667 7.62 40.60 -1.40
N VAL A 668 8.04 39.63 -2.22
CA VAL A 668 7.58 39.50 -3.62
C VAL A 668 6.05 39.37 -3.71
N LEU A 669 5.44 38.57 -2.82
CA LEU A 669 3.98 38.50 -2.73
C LEU A 669 3.35 39.79 -2.22
N GLY A 670 3.92 40.38 -1.16
CA GLY A 670 3.42 41.59 -0.50
C GLY A 670 3.51 42.86 -1.35
N VAL A 671 4.40 42.90 -2.34
CA VAL A 671 4.54 43.98 -3.34
C VAL A 671 3.44 43.94 -4.40
N GLU A 672 2.85 42.76 -4.67
CA GLU A 672 1.71 42.64 -5.59
C GLU A 672 0.36 42.66 -4.88
N ASN A 673 0.27 42.04 -3.70
CA ASN A 673 -0.95 41.92 -2.91
C ASN A 673 -0.62 42.11 -1.42
N PRO A 674 -0.92 43.28 -0.82
CA PRO A 674 -0.58 43.53 0.57
C PRO A 674 -1.44 42.69 1.53
N PRO A 675 -0.90 42.28 2.69
CA PRO A 675 -1.64 41.51 3.67
C PRO A 675 -2.79 42.34 4.28
N ALA A 676 -3.91 41.67 4.61
CA ALA A 676 -5.04 42.34 5.24
C ALA A 676 -4.67 42.84 6.65
N LEU A 677 -4.79 44.16 6.89
CA LEU A 677 -4.41 44.82 8.15
C LEU A 677 -5.05 44.18 9.41
N ALA A 678 -6.24 43.58 9.27
CA ALA A 678 -6.91 42.84 10.33
C ALA A 678 -6.16 41.57 10.80
N LEU A 679 -5.44 40.89 9.90
CA LEU A 679 -4.62 39.71 10.24
C LEU A 679 -3.36 40.13 11.01
N VAL A 680 -2.69 41.18 10.53
CA VAL A 680 -1.44 41.70 11.10
C VAL A 680 -1.67 42.31 12.50
N ARG A 681 -2.83 42.96 12.72
CA ARG A 681 -3.19 43.57 14.02
C ARG A 681 -3.07 42.59 15.18
N LYS A 682 -3.64 41.37 15.06
CA LYS A 682 -3.55 40.34 16.11
C LYS A 682 -2.11 39.91 16.41
N GLN A 683 -1.24 39.93 15.40
CA GLN A 683 0.17 39.57 15.57
C GLN A 683 0.98 40.69 16.24
N THR A 684 0.62 41.96 16.00
CA THR A 684 1.31 43.12 16.63
C THR A 684 1.08 43.26 18.14
N GLU A 685 0.06 42.61 18.69
CA GLU A 685 -0.20 42.55 20.14
C GLU A 685 0.84 41.67 20.87
N LEU A 686 1.48 40.72 20.17
CA LEU A 686 2.50 39.80 20.71
C LEU A 686 3.91 40.41 20.75
N LEU A 687 4.10 41.63 20.21
CA LEU A 687 5.40 42.29 20.08
C LEU A 687 5.81 43.06 21.34
N THR A 688 7.09 43.02 21.68
CA THR A 688 7.69 43.85 22.73
C THR A 688 7.77 45.33 22.29
N THR A 689 7.86 46.24 23.25
CA THR A 689 8.01 47.69 23.00
C THR A 689 9.25 47.99 22.13
N ASP A 690 10.36 47.29 22.35
CA ASP A 690 11.58 47.42 21.55
C ASP A 690 11.38 46.98 20.10
N ALA A 691 10.68 45.85 19.88
CA ALA A 691 10.33 45.35 18.55
C ALA A 691 9.40 46.32 17.80
N LYS A 692 8.40 46.89 18.48
CA LYS A 692 7.51 47.92 17.93
C LYS A 692 8.29 49.17 17.51
N SER A 693 9.30 49.55 18.28
CA SER A 693 10.17 50.72 18.02
C SER A 693 11.20 50.45 16.90
N LEU A 694 11.59 49.19 16.68
CA LEU A 694 12.36 48.77 15.51
C LEU A 694 11.52 48.80 14.23
N ILE A 695 10.29 48.27 14.28
CA ILE A 695 9.35 48.29 13.15
C ILE A 695 9.00 49.72 12.75
N ALA A 696 8.71 50.61 13.70
CA ALA A 696 8.42 52.02 13.40
C ALA A 696 9.54 52.70 12.60
N ARG A 697 10.81 52.47 13.01
CA ARG A 697 11.98 52.97 12.26
C ARG A 697 12.12 52.36 10.86
N LEU A 698 11.79 51.07 10.69
CA LEU A 698 11.75 50.44 9.37
C LEU A 698 10.70 51.12 8.47
N LEU A 699 9.49 51.36 8.98
CA LEU A 699 8.40 52.01 8.23
C LEU A 699 8.75 53.43 7.80
N VAL A 700 9.38 54.22 8.68
CA VAL A 700 9.89 55.57 8.33
C VAL A 700 11.01 55.49 7.29
N GLY A 701 11.90 54.50 7.40
CA GLY A 701 12.95 54.25 6.40
C GLY A 701 12.40 53.93 5.01
N VAL A 702 11.32 53.14 4.91
CA VAL A 702 10.65 52.82 3.63
C VAL A 702 10.08 54.07 2.97
N VAL A 703 9.44 54.95 3.74
CA VAL A 703 8.86 56.20 3.20
C VAL A 703 9.93 57.25 2.88
N LYS A 704 11.11 57.20 3.52
CA LYS A 704 12.26 58.05 3.16
C LYS A 704 13.05 57.54 1.94
N ALA A 705 12.86 56.29 1.52
CA ALA A 705 13.75 55.60 0.57
C ALA A 705 13.82 56.22 -0.84
N ASP A 706 12.76 56.90 -1.30
CA ASP A 706 12.72 57.59 -2.60
C ASP A 706 12.96 59.11 -2.50
N GLY A 707 13.11 59.65 -1.28
CA GLY A 707 13.29 61.08 -1.02
C GLY A 707 12.02 61.94 -1.19
N THR A 708 10.85 61.35 -1.45
CA THR A 708 9.60 62.09 -1.70
C THR A 708 8.45 61.56 -0.85
N ILE A 709 8.19 62.23 0.27
CA ILE A 709 7.14 61.84 1.22
C ILE A 709 5.79 62.40 0.77
N THR A 710 4.78 61.56 0.57
CA THR A 710 3.45 61.98 0.15
C THR A 710 2.41 61.97 1.29
N PRO A 711 1.31 62.77 1.19
CA PRO A 711 0.34 62.88 2.28
C PRO A 711 -0.38 61.57 2.64
N ASP A 712 -0.53 60.64 1.69
CA ASP A 712 -1.22 59.37 1.91
C ASP A 712 -0.32 58.31 2.57
N GLU A 713 0.99 58.41 2.38
CA GLU A 713 2.00 57.68 3.16
C GLU A 713 1.99 58.14 4.63
N VAL A 714 1.97 59.45 4.88
CA VAL A 714 1.92 60.00 6.26
C VAL A 714 0.64 59.54 6.98
N LYS A 715 -0.53 59.61 6.32
CA LYS A 715 -1.79 59.06 6.87
C LYS A 715 -1.70 57.56 7.15
N SER A 716 -0.91 56.81 6.38
CA SER A 716 -0.74 55.37 6.54
C SER A 716 0.24 55.04 7.67
N LEU A 717 1.34 55.80 7.80
CA LEU A 717 2.23 55.75 8.96
C LEU A 717 1.49 56.11 10.26
N GLU A 718 0.62 57.12 10.28
CA GLU A 718 -0.20 57.43 11.45
C GLU A 718 -1.08 56.25 11.88
N LYS A 719 -1.69 55.53 10.93
CA LYS A 719 -2.47 54.32 11.22
C LYS A 719 -1.58 53.21 11.81
N MET A 720 -0.37 53.03 11.28
CA MET A 720 0.57 52.03 11.79
C MET A 720 1.13 52.37 13.18
N TYR A 721 1.47 53.63 13.45
CA TYR A 721 1.90 54.07 14.79
C TYR A 721 0.79 53.84 15.83
N LYS A 722 -0.45 54.21 15.50
CA LYS A 722 -1.64 53.93 16.35
C LYS A 722 -1.85 52.43 16.57
N LEU A 723 -1.61 51.58 15.56
CA LEU A 723 -1.74 50.12 15.65
C LEU A 723 -0.61 49.48 16.48
N LEU A 724 0.62 49.98 16.39
CA LEU A 724 1.74 49.56 17.24
C LEU A 724 1.56 50.02 18.70
N GLY A 725 0.77 51.06 18.95
CA GLY A 725 0.59 51.69 20.27
C GLY A 725 1.64 52.75 20.59
N LEU A 726 2.17 53.40 19.55
CA LEU A 726 3.12 54.51 19.63
C LEU A 726 2.39 55.85 19.51
N ASP A 727 2.98 56.92 20.05
CA ASP A 727 2.38 58.25 19.98
C ASP A 727 2.45 58.81 18.55
N SER A 728 1.34 59.39 18.08
CA SER A 728 1.27 60.01 16.76
C SER A 728 2.15 61.27 16.65
N GLN A 729 2.54 61.91 17.74
CA GLN A 729 3.52 63.01 17.67
C GLN A 729 4.96 62.52 17.45
N GLN A 730 5.30 61.30 17.87
CA GLN A 730 6.63 60.71 17.63
C GLN A 730 6.90 60.51 16.14
N LEU A 731 5.88 60.16 15.35
CA LEU A 731 5.97 60.02 13.90
C LEU A 731 6.58 61.26 13.24
N TYR A 732 6.11 62.46 13.59
CA TYR A 732 6.61 63.72 13.00
C TYR A 732 8.07 63.99 13.41
N SER A 733 8.47 63.61 14.62
CA SER A 733 9.87 63.65 15.05
C SER A 733 10.75 62.68 14.25
N ASP A 734 10.31 61.43 14.07
CA ASP A 734 11.05 60.40 13.33
C ASP A 734 11.18 60.75 11.84
N LEU A 735 10.14 61.37 11.26
CA LEU A 735 10.11 61.85 9.89
C LEU A 735 11.11 63.01 9.67
N HIS A 736 11.21 63.94 10.62
CA HIS A 736 12.13 65.09 10.56
C HIS A 736 13.52 64.84 11.16
N ALA A 737 13.80 63.65 11.70
CA ALA A 737 15.16 63.26 12.08
C ALA A 737 16.02 63.06 10.82
N ASP A 738 17.02 63.93 10.63
CA ASP A 738 18.08 63.79 9.62
C ASP A 738 18.93 62.53 9.88
N ASP A 739 19.55 62.00 8.82
CA ASP A 739 20.27 60.72 8.82
C ASP A 739 21.48 60.66 9.78
N ALA A 740 21.20 60.30 11.04
CA ALA A 740 22.15 59.60 11.88
C ALA A 740 22.32 58.16 11.33
N VAL A 741 23.25 58.01 10.38
CA VAL A 741 23.68 56.74 9.74
C VAL A 741 23.53 55.54 10.67
N MET A 742 22.75 54.53 10.25
CA MET A 742 22.57 53.28 10.99
C MET A 742 23.92 52.67 11.42
N PRO A 743 24.18 52.52 12.72
CA PRO A 743 25.27 51.66 13.18
C PRO A 743 24.91 50.19 12.86
N PRO A 744 25.85 49.37 12.37
CA PRO A 744 25.59 47.94 12.17
C PRO A 744 25.33 47.25 13.53
N PRO A 745 24.41 46.28 13.62
CA PRO A 745 24.10 45.58 14.86
C PRO A 745 25.19 44.55 15.19
N SER A 746 26.31 44.98 15.78
CA SER A 746 27.36 44.09 16.30
C SER A 746 28.34 44.81 17.24
N ALA A 747 28.02 44.86 18.54
CA ALA A 747 29.03 45.07 19.59
C ALA A 747 28.54 44.48 20.94
N PRO A 748 29.26 43.52 21.55
CA PRO A 748 28.87 42.94 22.83
C PRO A 748 29.11 43.90 24.00
N ILE A 749 28.25 43.81 25.02
CA ILE A 749 28.34 44.60 26.24
C ILE A 749 29.56 44.16 27.06
N HIS A 750 30.57 45.03 27.16
CA HIS A 750 31.64 44.92 28.15
C HIS A 750 31.61 46.11 29.11
N THR A 751 31.55 45.81 30.40
CA THR A 751 31.51 46.79 31.50
C THR A 751 32.94 47.21 31.89
N GLY A 752 33.26 48.51 31.77
CA GLY A 752 34.55 49.06 32.20
C GLY A 752 34.76 50.54 31.86
N SER A 753 34.75 51.39 32.88
CA SER A 753 35.11 52.84 32.82
C SER A 753 36.66 53.02 32.74
N PRO A 754 37.26 54.21 32.45
CA PRO A 754 36.66 55.55 32.36
C PRO A 754 37.15 56.54 31.26
N ARG A 755 36.29 57.52 30.96
CA ARG A 755 36.55 58.96 30.67
C ARG A 755 37.63 59.37 29.62
N ALA A 756 37.16 59.91 28.49
CA ALA A 756 37.86 60.94 27.70
C ALA A 756 36.86 61.95 27.09
N ALA A 757 37.34 63.16 26.78
CA ALA A 757 36.58 64.39 26.51
C ALA A 757 35.46 64.36 25.45
N ALA A 758 34.41 65.15 25.68
CA ALA A 758 33.42 65.54 24.67
C ALA A 758 33.88 66.81 23.91
N PRO A 759 33.56 66.95 22.61
CA PRO A 759 33.52 68.25 21.95
C PRO A 759 32.22 68.99 22.33
N ALA A 760 32.31 70.30 22.58
CA ALA A 760 31.15 71.09 22.98
C ALA A 760 30.24 71.41 21.78
N PHE A 761 28.95 71.07 21.88
CA PHE A 761 27.92 71.49 20.94
C PHE A 761 27.41 72.88 21.36
N THR A 762 27.83 73.93 20.64
CA THR A 762 27.39 75.31 20.92
C THR A 762 26.02 75.57 20.29
N LEU A 763 24.99 75.63 21.13
CA LEU A 763 23.65 76.11 20.77
C LEU A 763 23.69 77.62 20.49
N ASP A 764 23.32 78.01 19.27
CA ASP A 764 23.13 79.41 18.86
C ASP A 764 21.82 79.95 19.46
N VAL A 765 21.96 80.68 20.56
CA VAL A 765 20.83 81.22 21.36
C VAL A 765 20.01 82.25 20.57
N ASP A 766 20.64 82.99 19.65
CA ASP A 766 19.96 84.01 18.83
C ASP A 766 19.01 83.38 17.80
N ARG A 767 19.34 82.16 17.34
CA ARG A 767 18.50 81.40 16.42
C ARG A 767 17.27 80.79 17.12
N ILE A 768 17.41 80.38 18.38
CA ILE A 768 16.30 79.93 19.23
C ILE A 768 15.37 81.11 19.56
N ALA A 769 15.93 82.29 19.87
CA ALA A 769 15.14 83.49 20.14
C ALA A 769 14.29 83.92 18.93
N LYS A 770 14.83 83.82 17.70
CA LYS A 770 14.06 84.07 16.47
C LYS A 770 12.92 83.08 16.27
N LEU A 771 13.19 81.77 16.37
CA LEU A 771 12.16 80.74 16.20
C LEU A 771 11.04 80.85 17.24
N GLN A 772 11.37 81.20 18.49
CA GLN A 772 10.37 81.46 19.54
C GLN A 772 9.57 82.75 19.32
N ALA A 773 10.15 83.79 18.71
CA ALA A 773 9.43 84.99 18.31
C ALA A 773 8.45 84.70 17.15
N GLU A 774 8.89 83.92 16.16
CA GLU A 774 8.06 83.48 15.03
C GLU A 774 6.89 82.60 15.51
N SER A 775 7.14 81.62 16.39
CA SER A 775 6.05 80.80 17.00
C SER A 775 5.05 81.64 17.80
N LYS A 776 5.50 82.66 18.55
CA LYS A 776 4.61 83.57 19.27
C LYS A 776 3.78 84.45 18.32
N SER A 777 4.36 84.87 17.19
CA SER A 777 3.61 85.64 16.17
C SER A 777 2.53 84.81 15.51
N VAL A 778 2.80 83.53 15.20
CA VAL A 778 1.80 82.62 14.61
C VAL A 778 0.68 82.31 15.62
N ALA A 779 1.01 82.11 16.90
CA ALA A 779 0.01 81.91 17.95
C ALA A 779 -0.92 83.13 18.14
N ALA A 780 -0.40 84.35 18.03
CA ALA A 780 -1.19 85.58 18.13
C ALA A 780 -2.16 85.78 16.94
N ILE A 781 -1.77 85.36 15.74
CA ILE A 781 -2.60 85.41 14.53
C ILE A 781 -3.70 84.34 14.57
N LEU A 782 -3.41 83.13 15.08
CA LEU A 782 -4.43 82.10 15.26
C LEU A 782 -5.45 82.44 16.37
N ALA A 783 -4.99 83.11 17.43
CA ALA A 783 -5.87 83.57 18.52
C ALA A 783 -6.84 84.69 18.09
N THR A 784 -6.59 85.41 16.99
CA THR A 784 -7.47 86.48 16.49
C THR A 784 -8.51 86.02 15.47
N VAL A 785 -8.57 84.72 15.15
CA VAL A 785 -9.56 84.14 14.22
C VAL A 785 -10.72 83.43 14.95
N PHE A 786 -10.62 83.20 16.27
CA PHE A 786 -11.56 82.37 17.04
C PHE A 786 -12.09 83.05 18.32
N THR A 787 -12.74 84.22 18.21
CA THR A 787 -13.66 84.76 19.24
C THR A 787 -14.68 85.73 18.62
N GLU A 788 -15.82 85.89 19.32
CA GLU A 788 -17.02 86.67 18.97
C GLU A 788 -17.95 85.97 17.92
N ASP A 789 -19.25 85.75 18.16
CA ASP A 789 -20.14 86.31 19.21
C ASP A 789 -21.23 85.36 19.76
N ASP A 790 -21.77 85.75 20.92
CA ASP A 790 -22.86 85.13 21.68
C ASP A 790 -24.25 85.20 21.00
N HIS A 791 -25.21 84.35 21.45
CA HIS A 791 -26.45 84.82 22.14
C HIS A 791 -27.50 83.71 22.39
N GLN A 792 -27.56 83.27 23.65
CA GLN A 792 -28.76 83.13 24.52
C GLN A 792 -30.17 82.90 23.92
N SER A 793 -30.81 81.79 24.35
CA SER A 793 -32.13 81.71 25.04
C SER A 793 -32.88 80.42 24.68
N ALA A 794 -33.77 79.79 25.46
CA ALA A 794 -34.07 79.65 26.89
C ALA A 794 -35.51 79.10 27.00
N VAL A 795 -35.73 78.09 27.86
CA VAL A 795 -36.98 77.79 28.60
C VAL A 795 -38.09 76.88 27.99
N SER A 796 -38.35 75.80 28.76
CA SER A 796 -39.63 75.14 29.12
C SER A 796 -40.07 73.80 28.52
N GLU A 797 -40.51 72.96 29.48
CA GLU A 797 -41.08 71.62 29.41
C GLU A 797 -42.62 71.67 29.24
N VAL A 798 -43.25 70.54 28.88
CA VAL A 798 -44.10 69.69 29.77
C VAL A 798 -44.91 68.68 28.93
N ALA A 799 -44.83 67.40 29.37
CA ALA A 799 -45.74 66.23 29.37
C ALA A 799 -47.08 66.22 28.55
N GLU A 800 -47.77 65.09 28.33
CA GLU A 800 -47.70 63.71 28.87
C GLU A 800 -47.55 62.68 27.72
N HIS A 801 -47.60 61.34 27.86
CA HIS A 801 -47.98 60.36 28.91
C HIS A 801 -47.17 59.05 28.58
N ALA A 802 -46.93 58.03 29.42
CA ALA A 802 -47.58 57.61 30.67
C ALA A 802 -46.63 56.75 31.58
N ALA A 803 -47.22 55.75 32.25
CA ALA A 803 -46.74 54.81 33.27
C ALA A 803 -46.28 53.43 32.68
N GLN A 804 -45.67 52.44 33.35
CA GLN A 804 -44.98 52.16 34.66
C GLN A 804 -44.51 50.67 34.60
N GLN A 805 -43.58 50.10 35.38
CA GLN A 805 -42.42 50.55 36.17
C GLN A 805 -41.50 49.32 36.45
N ALA A 806 -40.34 49.47 37.11
CA ALA A 806 -39.43 48.35 37.50
C ALA A 806 -39.75 47.79 38.92
N PRO A 807 -39.01 46.77 39.41
CA PRO A 807 -37.84 47.11 40.24
C PRO A 807 -36.59 46.22 40.08
N ASP A 808 -35.50 46.65 40.75
CA ASP A 808 -34.14 46.12 40.71
C ASP A 808 -33.94 44.69 41.26
N SER A 809 -32.80 44.09 40.89
CA SER A 809 -31.90 43.43 41.86
C SER A 809 -30.47 43.38 41.35
N THR A 810 -29.52 43.79 42.20
CA THR A 810 -28.06 43.70 41.95
C THR A 810 -27.43 42.48 42.63
N ALA A 811 -26.28 42.07 42.09
CA ALA A 811 -25.28 41.14 42.65
C ALA A 811 -25.58 39.62 42.62
N SER A 812 -24.74 38.88 41.91
CA SER A 812 -23.70 38.05 42.54
C SER A 812 -22.61 37.68 41.55
N ALA A 813 -21.38 37.46 42.04
CA ALA A 813 -20.41 36.64 41.33
C ALA A 813 -20.72 35.15 41.62
N SER A 814 -20.55 34.28 40.62
CA SER A 814 -20.65 32.83 40.78
C SER A 814 -19.70 32.07 39.84
N LYS A 815 -19.42 30.83 40.23
CA LYS A 815 -18.43 29.88 39.68
C LYS A 815 -18.60 29.55 38.18
N PRO A 816 -17.58 28.93 37.54
CA PRO A 816 -17.74 28.36 36.20
C PRO A 816 -18.84 27.31 36.18
N GLU A 817 -19.66 27.33 35.13
CA GLU A 817 -20.61 26.27 34.82
C GLU A 817 -19.87 25.05 34.24
N PRO A 818 -20.39 23.83 34.44
CA PRO A 818 -19.77 22.63 33.88
C PRO A 818 -19.90 22.61 32.36
N VAL A 819 -18.77 22.52 31.66
CA VAL A 819 -18.73 22.26 30.21
C VAL A 819 -19.44 20.93 29.95
N GLY A 820 -20.44 20.93 29.08
CA GLY A 820 -21.17 19.72 28.69
C GLY A 820 -20.34 18.80 27.79
N ILE A 821 -20.95 17.68 27.41
CA ILE A 821 -20.31 16.69 26.53
C ILE A 821 -20.03 17.35 25.18
N CYS A 822 -18.83 17.15 24.64
CA CYS A 822 -18.41 17.72 23.35
C CYS A 822 -18.48 19.26 23.28
N GLY A 823 -18.39 19.97 24.41
CA GLY A 823 -18.42 21.45 24.45
C GLY A 823 -19.81 22.07 24.32
N LEU A 824 -20.86 21.25 24.19
CA LEU A 824 -22.25 21.68 24.19
C LEU A 824 -22.69 22.20 25.56
N ASP A 825 -23.77 22.98 25.60
CA ASP A 825 -24.44 23.32 26.85
C ASP A 825 -25.17 22.11 27.47
N HIS A 826 -25.78 22.30 28.64
CA HIS A 826 -26.46 21.24 29.38
C HIS A 826 -27.70 20.68 28.64
N GLU A 827 -28.40 21.51 27.86
CA GLU A 827 -29.65 21.17 27.19
C GLU A 827 -29.37 20.35 25.92
N HIS A 828 -28.44 20.82 25.08
CA HIS A 828 -27.95 20.08 23.92
C HIS A 828 -27.18 18.80 24.33
N SER A 829 -26.42 18.82 25.43
CA SER A 829 -25.81 17.59 25.99
C SER A 829 -26.87 16.57 26.43
N SER A 830 -28.04 17.02 26.88
CA SER A 830 -29.13 16.13 27.29
C SER A 830 -29.87 15.53 26.09
N LEU A 831 -30.06 16.32 25.04
CA LEU A 831 -30.57 15.83 23.75
C LEU A 831 -29.60 14.81 23.12
N LEU A 832 -28.30 15.14 23.05
CA LEU A 832 -27.26 14.24 22.54
C LEU A 832 -27.26 12.89 23.28
N ARG A 833 -27.24 12.88 24.62
CA ARG A 833 -27.31 11.63 25.39
C ARG A 833 -28.57 10.80 25.08
N HIS A 834 -29.69 11.44 24.75
CA HIS A 834 -30.91 10.72 24.38
C HIS A 834 -30.78 10.08 23.00
N LEU A 835 -30.31 10.85 21.99
CA LEU A 835 -30.09 10.37 20.63
C LEU A 835 -29.22 9.12 20.59
N LEU A 836 -28.11 9.10 21.34
CA LEU A 836 -27.16 7.97 21.40
C LEU A 836 -27.75 6.68 22.02
N THR A 837 -28.99 6.67 22.52
CA THR A 837 -29.62 5.44 23.08
C THR A 837 -30.26 4.54 22.04
N GLN A 838 -30.54 5.03 20.82
CA GLN A 838 -31.13 4.25 19.73
C GLN A 838 -30.51 4.69 18.38
N PRO A 839 -30.34 3.78 17.41
CA PRO A 839 -29.71 4.10 16.13
C PRO A 839 -30.62 4.86 15.16
N GLU A 840 -31.93 4.80 15.36
CA GLU A 840 -32.97 5.41 14.51
C GLU A 840 -34.06 5.99 15.42
N TRP A 841 -34.61 7.14 15.05
CA TRP A 841 -35.68 7.82 15.80
C TRP A 841 -36.81 8.29 14.87
N ALA A 842 -38.05 8.11 15.30
CA ALA A 842 -39.19 8.76 14.65
C ALA A 842 -39.21 10.26 15.00
N ARG A 843 -39.41 11.12 13.99
CA ARG A 843 -39.29 12.59 14.18
C ARG A 843 -40.22 13.13 15.26
N ASP A 844 -41.46 12.64 15.33
CA ASP A 844 -42.47 13.07 16.31
C ASP A 844 -42.04 12.81 17.77
N GLU A 845 -41.28 11.74 18.03
CA GLU A 845 -40.78 11.40 19.37
C GLU A 845 -39.68 12.38 19.82
N LEU A 846 -38.76 12.73 18.91
CA LEU A 846 -37.72 13.72 19.17
C LEU A 846 -38.28 15.14 19.27
N VAL A 847 -39.32 15.50 18.52
CA VAL A 847 -40.02 16.79 18.70
C VAL A 847 -40.61 16.88 20.10
N ALA A 848 -41.28 15.83 20.59
CA ALA A 848 -41.84 15.80 21.94
C ALA A 848 -40.75 15.96 23.02
N PHE A 849 -39.62 15.27 22.86
CA PHE A 849 -38.49 15.34 23.79
C PHE A 849 -37.76 16.69 23.77
N ALA A 850 -37.47 17.25 22.59
CA ALA A 850 -36.86 18.57 22.45
C ALA A 850 -37.74 19.66 23.07
N THR A 851 -39.06 19.59 22.84
CA THR A 851 -40.04 20.52 23.44
C THR A 851 -40.08 20.41 24.96
N GLN A 852 -39.85 19.22 25.54
CA GLN A 852 -39.76 19.02 26.99
C GLN A 852 -38.50 19.65 27.61
N ILE A 853 -37.39 19.70 26.86
CA ILE A 853 -36.13 20.33 27.29
C ILE A 853 -36.12 21.84 27.00
N GLY A 854 -37.00 22.33 26.13
CA GLY A 854 -37.11 23.76 25.77
C GLY A 854 -36.41 24.15 24.47
N LEU A 855 -35.93 23.16 23.70
CA LEU A 855 -35.22 23.36 22.44
C LEU A 855 -36.14 23.21 21.22
N MET A 856 -35.84 23.93 20.15
CA MET A 856 -36.41 23.66 18.82
C MET A 856 -35.59 22.54 18.16
N LEU A 857 -36.25 21.45 17.75
CA LEU A 857 -35.57 20.23 17.29
C LEU A 857 -34.53 20.51 16.19
N ASP A 858 -34.93 21.15 15.09
CA ASP A 858 -34.06 21.35 13.93
C ASP A 858 -32.78 22.13 14.27
N GLY A 859 -32.91 23.25 14.99
CA GLY A 859 -31.74 24.03 15.43
C GLY A 859 -30.85 23.27 16.42
N ALA A 860 -31.43 22.39 17.24
CA ALA A 860 -30.66 21.58 18.18
C ALA A 860 -29.92 20.40 17.49
N LEU A 861 -30.52 19.79 16.46
CA LEU A 861 -29.84 18.78 15.63
C LEU A 861 -28.72 19.41 14.80
N GLU A 862 -28.96 20.59 14.22
CA GLU A 862 -27.93 21.37 13.50
C GLU A 862 -26.76 21.75 14.41
N GLN A 863 -27.03 22.28 15.61
CA GLN A 863 -25.99 22.63 16.60
C GLN A 863 -25.18 21.41 17.07
N ILE A 864 -25.81 20.24 17.21
CA ILE A 864 -25.11 18.98 17.53
C ILE A 864 -24.24 18.54 16.35
N ASN A 865 -24.75 18.58 15.11
CA ASN A 865 -23.97 18.23 13.92
C ASN A 865 -22.80 19.19 13.68
N GLU A 866 -22.96 20.52 13.86
CA GLU A 866 -21.83 21.46 13.82
C GLU A 866 -20.77 21.13 14.87
N SER A 867 -21.18 20.80 16.11
CA SER A 867 -20.25 20.46 17.18
C SER A 867 -19.52 19.13 16.95
N MET A 868 -20.16 18.17 16.28
CA MET A 868 -19.55 16.90 15.90
C MET A 868 -18.61 17.06 14.69
N LEU A 869 -18.97 17.89 13.71
CA LEU A 869 -18.09 18.29 12.61
C LEU A 869 -16.82 18.99 13.12
N ASP A 870 -16.94 19.92 14.06
CA ASP A 870 -15.80 20.66 14.64
C ASP A 870 -14.82 19.77 15.43
N LEU A 871 -15.29 18.65 15.99
CA LEU A 871 -14.49 17.74 16.83
C LEU A 871 -13.99 16.48 16.10
N TYR A 872 -14.80 15.94 15.18
CA TYR A 872 -14.60 14.63 14.56
C TYR A 872 -14.63 14.66 13.01
N ASP A 873 -14.79 15.83 12.37
CA ASP A 873 -14.87 16.03 10.90
C ASP A 873 -16.05 15.25 10.22
N GLU A 874 -17.03 14.74 10.97
CA GLU A 874 -18.18 13.98 10.48
C GLU A 874 -19.51 14.41 11.15
N MET A 875 -20.64 14.21 10.45
CA MET A 875 -21.98 14.43 11.01
C MET A 875 -22.43 13.20 11.81
N LEU A 876 -23.10 13.43 12.93
CA LEU A 876 -23.65 12.37 13.79
C LEU A 876 -25.08 11.98 13.40
N ILE A 877 -25.84 12.94 12.86
CA ILE A 877 -27.27 12.80 12.60
C ILE A 877 -27.52 12.99 11.10
N GLU A 878 -28.18 12.03 10.46
CA GLU A 878 -28.59 12.06 9.05
C GLU A 878 -30.09 11.74 8.90
N GLY A 879 -30.72 12.19 7.81
CA GLY A 879 -32.15 11.96 7.54
C GLY A 879 -33.12 12.91 8.26
N ASP A 880 -34.34 12.99 7.73
CA ASP A 880 -35.41 13.87 8.25
C ASP A 880 -36.50 13.10 9.02
N ASP A 881 -36.89 11.92 8.53
CA ASP A 881 -37.79 10.94 9.19
C ASP A 881 -37.67 9.57 8.47
N PRO A 882 -37.17 8.49 9.12
CA PRO A 882 -36.56 8.49 10.45
C PRO A 882 -35.28 9.34 10.47
N ILE A 883 -34.89 9.75 11.68
CA ILE A 883 -33.62 10.41 11.96
C ILE A 883 -32.63 9.30 12.35
N GLU A 884 -31.59 9.13 11.54
CA GLU A 884 -30.57 8.08 11.66
C GLU A 884 -29.32 8.62 12.38
N ILE A 885 -28.74 7.80 13.26
CA ILE A 885 -27.53 8.14 14.03
C ILE A 885 -26.33 7.34 13.48
N ASN A 886 -25.30 8.06 13.04
CA ASN A 886 -24.06 7.49 12.53
C ASN A 886 -23.34 6.68 13.62
N GLN A 887 -23.34 5.34 13.46
CA GLN A 887 -22.79 4.43 14.46
C GLN A 887 -21.26 4.37 14.46
N ASP A 888 -20.58 4.77 13.38
CA ASP A 888 -19.11 4.74 13.30
C ASP A 888 -18.47 5.83 14.19
N LEU A 889 -19.25 6.85 14.57
CA LEU A 889 -18.87 7.89 15.54
C LEU A 889 -19.12 7.49 17.01
N LEU A 890 -19.99 6.50 17.29
CA LEU A 890 -20.33 6.11 18.67
C LEU A 890 -19.11 5.67 19.48
N GLU A 891 -18.14 4.99 18.85
CA GLU A 891 -16.91 4.54 19.52
C GLU A 891 -15.94 5.70 19.89
N GLN A 892 -16.16 6.90 19.33
CA GLN A 892 -15.27 8.05 19.45
C GLN A 892 -15.80 9.14 20.41
N ILE A 893 -17.11 9.13 20.69
CA ILE A 893 -17.77 10.04 21.63
C ILE A 893 -17.56 9.53 23.06
N PRO A 894 -17.09 10.35 24.02
CA PRO A 894 -16.89 9.91 25.40
C PRO A 894 -18.23 9.56 26.07
N HIS A 895 -18.41 8.29 26.43
CA HIS A 895 -19.51 7.84 27.29
C HIS A 895 -19.20 8.12 28.77
N GLU A 896 -20.04 8.93 29.43
CA GLU A 896 -20.14 9.05 30.90
C GLU A 896 -21.55 8.65 31.39
#